data_AF-A0A8T6IHJ1-F1
#
_entry.id   AF-A0A8T6IHJ1-F1
#
_cell.length_a   1.000
_cell.length_b   1.000
_cell.length_c   1.000
_cell.angle_alpha   90.00
_cell.angle_beta   90.00
_cell.angle_gamma   90.00
#
_symmetry.space_group_name_H-M   'P 1'
#
loop_
_entity.id
_entity.type
_entity.pdbx_description
1 polymer ?
#
loop_
_entity_poly.entity_id
_entity_poly.type
_entity_poly.pdbx_seq_one_letter_code
_entity_poly.pdbx_strand_id
1 'polypeptide(L)'
;MGRPGHGLMRHLRYPVSVAMLLMAATLAADPAPIVQPGKPGEPARELTAEQAIDVAVSSYSPDDVRFMQDMIPHHQQAVEMAALVADRTNRPELADAAGRINLSQRDEIEFMEKWLSDRGEAVPDPSDHAAMHTDHRMAGMATPEQMADLAAATGTAFDRLFLQLMITHHEGAVTMVEELHEQPGAAYDPVLFEFTTDVTNDQTAEIERMHAVLITLSDDPRAGLKAGFEDAGRAILNLALLASVPRPPGFFDPENPASLPPEQPEDDAPEDAPEDVGEDAGNGGKEPEAEGDEEDEEDEEDWERRPLLSFSNTDMAFRDDILFAGSYHGFNIYRLDGEGAAEQLSSVVCPGGQGDVSVVGDLLILSVEETRGRVDCGLEGIAEDVSSDRFRGIRIFDVADLSRPVQVGAVQTCRGSHTHSVVAADDEKIIVYNSGVGMVREEDELTGCIDETPGDYRTALFRIDVIEIPVRDPSRARIVHSPAVFADPEDGTLAGLWRGGDHGDHTQETHSTDQCHDITVFPARNIAAGACAGNGILFDISDPLNPTRIDAAVDTGFAYWHSATFNNDGTKVLYTDEWGGGMMPRCRAYDPLDWGANAIYDIVDGKLEFRSYYKMPAPQDEQENCVAHNGSVVPVPGRDIFVQAWYQGGISVLDFTDSAKPVEIAYFDRGPVDEEQLTLGGYWSAYWYEGRIYGTEILRGIDVLSLLPSDFLSANEIAAAVLADQGREFNPQQQRSYDWPAEPVVARAYVDQLARDNAFDEASLADLDAALDLAAAALREEASDPELADRLDTLAASVGTGAGGEIAEKRRSGLAETLRGIAGRLRHP
;
A
#
# COMPACT_ATOMS: atom_id res chain seq x y z
N MET A 1 -52.10 0.77 -79.81
CA MET A 1 -53.06 -0.36 -79.69
C MET A 1 -52.33 -1.56 -79.07
N GLY A 2 -52.99 -2.32 -78.19
CA GLY A 2 -52.59 -3.70 -77.87
C GLY A 2 -51.41 -3.94 -76.90
N ARG A 3 -51.71 -4.05 -75.60
CA ARG A 3 -51.24 -5.20 -74.76
C ARG A 3 -52.06 -6.45 -75.17
N PRO A 4 -51.73 -7.72 -74.80
CA PRO A 4 -50.85 -8.26 -73.73
C PRO A 4 -49.80 -9.29 -74.28
N GLY A 5 -49.04 -10.11 -73.53
CA GLY A 5 -48.75 -10.23 -72.08
C GLY A 5 -48.50 -11.70 -71.64
N HIS A 6 -47.41 -11.95 -70.88
CA HIS A 6 -46.99 -13.22 -70.20
C HIS A 6 -46.68 -14.43 -71.13
N GLY A 7 -45.70 -15.33 -70.90
CA GLY A 7 -44.56 -15.45 -69.96
C GLY A 7 -43.37 -16.13 -70.69
N LEU A 8 -42.42 -16.88 -70.11
CA LEU A 8 -42.10 -17.25 -68.72
C LEU A 8 -40.61 -17.73 -68.64
N MET A 9 -39.93 -17.52 -67.51
CA MET A 9 -38.71 -18.19 -66.98
C MET A 9 -37.35 -18.24 -67.72
N ARG A 10 -36.36 -17.63 -67.03
CA ARG A 10 -34.97 -18.06 -66.74
C ARG A 10 -34.05 -18.51 -67.90
N HIS A 11 -32.96 -17.75 -68.10
CA HIS A 11 -31.59 -18.18 -67.76
C HIS A 11 -30.65 -16.97 -67.56
N LEU A 12 -29.59 -17.14 -66.76
CA LEU A 12 -28.62 -16.12 -66.32
C LEU A 12 -27.84 -15.47 -67.48
N ARG A 13 -27.64 -14.15 -67.42
CA ARG A 13 -26.41 -13.45 -67.89
C ARG A 13 -26.11 -12.21 -67.02
N TYR A 14 -24.82 -11.94 -66.83
CA TYR A 14 -24.23 -10.87 -66.01
C TYR A 14 -24.67 -9.45 -66.41
N PRO A 15 -24.47 -8.48 -65.51
CA PRO A 15 -23.42 -7.49 -65.79
C PRO A 15 -22.38 -7.33 -64.67
N VAL A 16 -21.27 -6.67 -65.03
CA VAL A 16 -20.10 -6.40 -64.17
C VAL A 16 -20.43 -5.37 -63.09
N SER A 17 -20.19 -5.71 -61.82
CA SER A 17 -20.15 -4.74 -60.73
C SER A 17 -18.73 -4.22 -60.54
N VAL A 18 -18.57 -2.90 -60.56
CA VAL A 18 -17.33 -2.23 -60.14
C VAL A 18 -17.31 -2.20 -58.62
N ALA A 19 -16.39 -2.93 -58.00
CA ALA A 19 -16.15 -2.85 -56.56
C ALA A 19 -15.20 -1.68 -56.27
N MET A 20 -15.72 -0.62 -55.64
CA MET A 20 -14.88 0.31 -54.89
C MET A 20 -14.55 -0.36 -53.55
N LEU A 21 -13.29 -0.73 -53.32
CA LEU A 21 -12.82 -1.00 -51.96
C LEU A 21 -12.70 0.34 -51.23
N LEU A 22 -13.52 0.54 -50.21
CA LEU A 22 -13.21 1.46 -49.12
C LEU A 22 -12.17 0.77 -48.23
N MET A 23 -10.90 1.11 -48.40
CA MET A 23 -9.92 0.90 -47.34
C MET A 23 -10.19 1.95 -46.25
N ALA A 24 -10.89 1.54 -45.20
CA ALA A 24 -10.79 2.24 -43.93
C ALA A 24 -9.42 1.89 -43.34
N ALA A 25 -8.45 2.81 -43.47
CA ALA A 25 -7.24 2.73 -42.68
C ALA A 25 -7.62 3.10 -41.25
N THR A 26 -7.70 2.10 -40.37
CA THR A 26 -7.61 2.32 -38.93
C THR A 26 -6.22 2.87 -38.65
N LEU A 27 -6.14 4.17 -38.34
CA LEU A 27 -4.99 4.71 -37.64
C LEU A 27 -5.02 4.07 -36.25
N ALA A 28 -4.23 3.01 -36.06
CA ALA A 28 -3.78 2.68 -34.72
C ALA A 28 -2.93 3.88 -34.25
N ALA A 29 -3.19 4.37 -33.04
CA ALA A 29 -2.21 5.22 -32.38
C ALA A 29 -0.94 4.39 -32.17
N ASP A 30 0.24 4.98 -32.36
CA ASP A 30 1.47 4.34 -31.91
C ASP A 30 1.39 4.20 -30.38
N PRO A 31 1.77 3.03 -29.81
CA PRO A 31 1.75 2.83 -28.36
C PRO A 31 2.70 3.80 -27.67
N ALA A 32 2.39 4.17 -26.42
CA ALA A 32 3.25 5.01 -25.61
C ALA A 32 4.67 4.39 -25.49
N PRO A 33 5.74 5.20 -25.60
CA PRO A 33 7.10 4.68 -25.51
C PRO A 33 7.40 4.13 -24.11
N ILE A 34 7.99 2.93 -24.09
CA ILE A 34 8.62 2.35 -22.90
C ILE A 34 10.11 2.72 -22.97
N VAL A 35 10.62 3.41 -21.95
CA VAL A 35 12.01 3.90 -21.89
C VAL A 35 12.73 3.37 -20.66
N GLN A 36 13.99 3.00 -20.82
CA GLN A 36 14.92 2.74 -19.72
C GLN A 36 15.94 3.90 -19.69
N PRO A 37 16.01 4.68 -18.59
CA PRO A 37 17.07 5.65 -18.38
C PRO A 37 18.46 4.99 -18.29
N GLY A 38 19.53 5.78 -18.35
CA GLY A 38 20.90 5.33 -18.07
C GLY A 38 21.41 5.87 -16.74
N LYS A 39 22.73 5.87 -16.52
CA LYS A 39 23.33 6.53 -15.34
C LYS A 39 23.04 8.05 -15.38
N PRO A 40 23.12 8.79 -14.25
CA PRO A 40 22.78 10.21 -14.22
C PRO A 40 23.47 11.05 -15.31
N GLY A 41 22.68 11.66 -16.20
CA GLY A 41 23.11 12.44 -17.36
C GLY A 41 23.26 11.64 -18.67
N GLU A 42 23.04 10.33 -18.67
CA GLU A 42 23.08 9.49 -19.88
C GLU A 42 21.71 9.41 -20.59
N PRO A 43 21.68 9.26 -21.92
CA PRO A 43 20.43 9.24 -22.68
C PRO A 43 19.64 7.93 -22.48
N ALA A 44 18.33 8.05 -22.25
CA ALA A 44 17.43 6.91 -22.16
C ALA A 44 17.28 6.14 -23.50
N ARG A 45 17.26 4.80 -23.41
CA ARG A 45 16.95 3.89 -24.53
C ARG A 45 15.46 3.50 -24.52
N GLU A 46 14.94 3.11 -25.67
CA GLU A 46 13.60 2.50 -25.77
C GLU A 46 13.68 0.98 -25.54
N LEU A 47 12.65 0.43 -24.92
CA LEU A 47 12.41 -1.00 -24.75
C LEU A 47 11.14 -1.43 -25.51
N THR A 48 11.06 -2.72 -25.85
CA THR A 48 9.78 -3.37 -26.12
C THR A 48 9.15 -3.85 -24.81
N ALA A 49 7.84 -4.14 -24.80
CA ALA A 49 7.17 -4.67 -23.61
C ALA A 49 7.77 -6.01 -23.15
N GLU A 50 8.12 -6.90 -24.09
CA GLU A 50 8.82 -8.17 -23.83
C GLU A 50 10.18 -7.92 -23.15
N GLN A 51 10.97 -6.97 -23.64
CA GLN A 51 12.26 -6.62 -23.03
C GLN A 51 12.15 -5.90 -21.68
N ALA A 52 10.98 -5.35 -21.33
CA ALA A 52 10.75 -4.71 -20.05
C ALA A 52 10.45 -5.71 -18.93
N ILE A 53 10.22 -6.99 -19.26
CA ILE A 53 9.83 -8.06 -18.32
C ILE A 53 10.78 -9.28 -18.32
N ASP A 54 11.98 -9.16 -18.90
CA ASP A 54 12.94 -10.27 -19.12
C ASP A 54 14.07 -10.30 -18.08
N VAL A 55 14.09 -11.31 -17.17
CA VAL A 55 15.14 -11.56 -16.16
C VAL A 55 15.34 -13.08 -15.89
N ALA A 56 16.53 -13.50 -15.39
CA ALA A 56 16.99 -14.89 -15.26
C ALA A 56 16.87 -15.55 -13.86
N VAL A 57 16.95 -16.89 -13.82
CA VAL A 57 16.60 -17.83 -12.71
C VAL A 57 17.83 -18.33 -11.90
N SER A 58 17.64 -18.78 -10.64
CA SER A 58 18.61 -19.61 -9.85
C SER A 58 17.91 -20.54 -8.81
N SER A 59 18.69 -21.29 -8.02
CA SER A 59 18.33 -22.48 -7.20
C SER A 59 18.42 -22.28 -5.66
N TYR A 60 18.23 -23.38 -4.90
CA TYR A 60 17.95 -23.52 -3.45
C TYR A 60 19.11 -23.33 -2.46
N SER A 61 18.83 -23.12 -1.16
CA SER A 61 19.81 -22.73 -0.09
C SER A 61 19.85 -23.67 1.14
N PRO A 62 20.71 -23.41 2.15
CA PRO A 62 20.76 -24.17 3.41
C PRO A 62 19.57 -23.92 4.38
N ASP A 63 18.86 -22.80 4.27
CA ASP A 63 17.73 -22.50 5.17
C ASP A 63 16.52 -23.41 4.90
N ASP A 64 16.38 -23.84 3.65
CA ASP A 64 15.50 -24.90 3.18
C ASP A 64 15.64 -26.19 4.00
N VAL A 65 16.88 -26.58 4.32
CA VAL A 65 17.19 -27.76 5.12
C VAL A 65 16.69 -27.58 6.56
N ARG A 66 16.84 -26.38 7.14
CA ARG A 66 16.40 -26.09 8.51
C ARG A 66 14.89 -26.10 8.64
N PHE A 67 14.17 -25.44 7.73
CA PHE A 67 12.70 -25.45 7.71
C PHE A 67 12.14 -26.88 7.62
N MET A 68 12.70 -27.70 6.73
CA MET A 68 12.26 -29.10 6.56
C MET A 68 12.56 -29.96 7.80
N GLN A 69 13.55 -29.59 8.62
CA GLN A 69 13.84 -30.24 9.91
C GLN A 69 12.88 -29.77 11.03
N ASP A 70 12.56 -28.48 11.09
CA ASP A 70 11.71 -27.89 12.13
C ASP A 70 10.21 -28.14 11.90
N MET A 71 9.77 -28.26 10.63
CA MET A 71 8.36 -28.48 10.29
C MET A 71 7.89 -29.94 10.55
N ILE A 72 8.79 -30.93 10.53
CA ILE A 72 8.49 -32.34 10.90
C ILE A 72 7.90 -32.47 12.32
N PRO A 73 8.57 -32.01 13.41
CA PRO A 73 8.02 -32.10 14.76
C PRO A 73 6.82 -31.16 15.00
N HIS A 74 6.65 -30.12 14.17
CA HIS A 74 5.47 -29.26 14.17
C HIS A 74 4.23 -30.01 13.68
N HIS A 75 4.27 -30.56 12.46
CA HIS A 75 3.19 -31.36 11.88
C HIS A 75 2.81 -32.58 12.75
N GLN A 76 3.80 -33.18 13.41
CA GLN A 76 3.55 -34.30 14.32
C GLN A 76 2.67 -33.91 15.53
N GLN A 77 2.68 -32.64 15.97
CA GLN A 77 1.77 -32.16 17.02
C GLN A 77 0.34 -31.95 16.51
N ALA A 78 0.14 -31.46 15.28
CA ALA A 78 -1.19 -31.40 14.64
C ALA A 78 -1.85 -32.80 14.57
N VAL A 79 -1.07 -33.82 14.17
CA VAL A 79 -1.48 -35.23 14.15
C VAL A 79 -1.92 -35.72 15.54
N GLU A 80 -1.20 -35.35 16.61
CA GLU A 80 -1.58 -35.70 17.99
C GLU A 80 -2.89 -35.01 18.44
N MET A 81 -3.09 -33.73 18.09
CA MET A 81 -4.32 -33.01 18.39
C MET A 81 -5.53 -33.59 17.64
N ALA A 82 -5.38 -33.86 16.34
CA ALA A 82 -6.41 -34.44 15.49
C ALA A 82 -6.86 -35.82 15.98
N ALA A 83 -5.94 -36.65 16.47
CA ALA A 83 -6.23 -37.98 17.01
C ALA A 83 -7.20 -37.97 18.21
N LEU A 84 -7.32 -36.85 18.93
CA LEU A 84 -8.26 -36.73 20.06
C LEU A 84 -9.73 -36.57 19.62
N VAL A 85 -10.01 -36.11 18.40
CA VAL A 85 -11.35 -35.61 18.01
C VAL A 85 -12.41 -36.71 18.02
N ALA A 86 -12.08 -37.91 17.55
CA ALA A 86 -13.01 -39.03 17.38
C ALA A 86 -13.69 -39.50 18.69
N ASP A 87 -13.03 -39.34 19.84
CA ASP A 87 -13.54 -39.73 21.15
C ASP A 87 -14.24 -38.58 21.90
N ARG A 88 -14.21 -37.35 21.37
CA ARG A 88 -14.49 -36.11 22.15
C ARG A 88 -15.60 -35.22 21.61
N THR A 89 -15.91 -35.27 20.32
CA THR A 89 -17.03 -34.55 19.71
C THR A 89 -17.94 -35.46 18.88
N ASN A 90 -19.07 -34.91 18.44
CA ASN A 90 -20.02 -35.54 17.52
C ASN A 90 -20.47 -34.60 16.39
N ARG A 91 -19.77 -33.48 16.17
CA ARG A 91 -19.97 -32.62 15.00
C ARG A 91 -19.33 -33.26 13.78
N PRO A 92 -20.08 -33.51 12.68
CA PRO A 92 -19.48 -34.05 11.47
C PRO A 92 -18.43 -33.09 10.87
N GLU A 93 -18.66 -31.78 10.95
CA GLU A 93 -17.76 -30.77 10.36
C GLU A 93 -16.35 -30.80 10.98
N LEU A 94 -16.25 -30.99 12.30
CA LEU A 94 -14.95 -31.11 13.01
C LEU A 94 -14.32 -32.50 12.85
N ALA A 95 -15.13 -33.55 12.73
CA ALA A 95 -14.63 -34.90 12.48
C ALA A 95 -14.04 -35.02 11.06
N ASP A 96 -14.67 -34.37 10.08
CA ASP A 96 -14.20 -34.32 8.70
C ASP A 96 -12.93 -33.44 8.57
N ALA A 97 -12.84 -32.32 9.30
CA ALA A 97 -11.62 -31.49 9.35
C ALA A 97 -10.44 -32.25 9.99
N ALA A 98 -10.62 -32.81 11.19
CA ALA A 98 -9.58 -33.58 11.87
C ALA A 98 -9.14 -34.84 11.10
N GLY A 99 -10.04 -35.40 10.28
CA GLY A 99 -9.72 -36.50 9.38
C GLY A 99 -8.83 -36.11 8.20
N ARG A 100 -8.82 -34.83 7.79
CA ARG A 100 -7.96 -34.28 6.72
C ARG A 100 -6.59 -33.89 7.26
N ILE A 101 -6.53 -33.06 8.31
CA ILE A 101 -5.31 -32.74 9.09
C ILE A 101 -4.46 -33.98 9.33
N ASN A 102 -5.05 -35.06 9.83
CA ASN A 102 -4.30 -36.29 10.16
C ASN A 102 -3.86 -37.11 8.93
N LEU A 103 -4.29 -36.77 7.71
CA LEU A 103 -3.82 -37.38 6.47
C LEU A 103 -2.77 -36.49 5.80
N SER A 104 -3.07 -35.22 5.51
CA SER A 104 -2.13 -34.26 4.91
C SER A 104 -0.82 -34.19 5.72
N GLN A 105 -0.91 -33.85 7.01
CA GLN A 105 0.25 -33.66 7.89
C GLN A 105 1.10 -34.92 8.07
N ARG A 106 0.60 -36.11 7.72
CA ARG A 106 1.40 -37.35 7.71
C ARG A 106 2.13 -37.54 6.38
N ASP A 107 1.45 -37.30 5.27
CA ASP A 107 2.02 -37.43 3.93
C ASP A 107 3.08 -36.32 3.70
N GLU A 108 2.87 -35.12 4.26
CA GLU A 108 3.82 -34.01 4.34
C GLU A 108 5.08 -34.37 5.17
N ILE A 109 4.94 -35.06 6.31
CA ILE A 109 6.10 -35.58 7.08
C ILE A 109 6.91 -36.58 6.24
N GLU A 110 6.25 -37.55 5.59
CA GLU A 110 6.94 -38.53 4.73
C GLU A 110 7.65 -37.87 3.54
N PHE A 111 7.11 -36.75 3.02
CA PHE A 111 7.78 -35.91 2.02
C PHE A 111 9.03 -35.22 2.59
N MET A 112 8.93 -34.56 3.75
CA MET A 112 10.05 -33.84 4.37
C MET A 112 11.22 -34.78 4.73
N GLU A 113 10.93 -35.93 5.34
CA GLU A 113 11.94 -36.97 5.65
C GLU A 113 12.69 -37.43 4.38
N LYS A 114 11.98 -37.55 3.26
CA LYS A 114 12.54 -37.95 1.97
C LYS A 114 13.35 -36.83 1.31
N TRP A 115 12.84 -35.61 1.29
CA TRP A 115 13.50 -34.44 0.67
C TRP A 115 14.89 -34.21 1.29
N LEU A 116 14.97 -34.31 2.62
CA LEU A 116 16.22 -34.28 3.39
C LEU A 116 17.14 -35.47 3.04
N SER A 117 16.59 -36.70 3.05
CA SER A 117 17.35 -37.92 2.75
C SER A 117 17.97 -37.93 1.34
N ASP A 118 17.23 -37.49 0.32
CA ASP A 118 17.67 -37.47 -1.08
C ASP A 118 18.79 -36.43 -1.33
N ARG A 119 18.92 -35.43 -0.45
CA ARG A 119 19.99 -34.41 -0.45
C ARG A 119 21.16 -34.74 0.49
N GLY A 120 21.06 -35.83 1.26
CA GLY A 120 22.10 -36.29 2.19
C GLY A 120 22.09 -35.61 3.56
N GLU A 121 21.03 -34.87 3.87
CA GLU A 121 20.87 -34.09 5.08
C GLU A 121 20.35 -34.93 6.27
N ALA A 122 20.48 -34.38 7.47
CA ALA A 122 20.00 -35.04 8.68
C ALA A 122 18.45 -35.02 8.76
N VAL A 123 17.85 -36.20 8.98
CA VAL A 123 16.42 -36.35 9.24
C VAL A 123 16.17 -36.44 10.76
N PRO A 124 15.36 -35.55 11.36
CA PRO A 124 14.97 -35.63 12.77
C PRO A 124 14.10 -36.86 13.07
N ASP A 125 14.13 -37.36 14.31
CA ASP A 125 13.16 -38.37 14.77
C ASP A 125 11.85 -37.66 15.16
N PRO A 126 10.70 -37.89 14.48
CA PRO A 126 9.45 -37.21 14.77
C PRO A 126 8.92 -37.45 16.20
N SER A 127 9.45 -38.48 16.89
CA SER A 127 9.03 -38.88 18.24
C SER A 127 9.98 -38.47 19.37
N ASP A 128 11.11 -37.81 19.07
CA ASP A 128 12.05 -37.39 20.11
C ASP A 128 11.70 -36.03 20.73
N HIS A 129 10.96 -36.06 21.83
CA HIS A 129 10.63 -34.88 22.64
C HIS A 129 11.86 -34.10 23.17
N ALA A 130 13.10 -34.57 23.00
CA ALA A 130 14.29 -33.78 23.27
C ALA A 130 14.54 -32.69 22.20
N ALA A 131 14.07 -32.88 20.96
CA ALA A 131 14.15 -31.87 19.89
C ALA A 131 13.21 -30.67 20.16
N MET A 132 12.09 -30.90 20.86
CA MET A 132 11.13 -29.87 21.30
C MET A 132 11.68 -28.94 22.42
N HIS A 133 12.98 -28.96 22.68
CA HIS A 133 13.67 -28.25 23.77
C HIS A 133 15.02 -27.62 23.36
N THR A 134 15.25 -27.40 22.06
CA THR A 134 16.23 -26.40 21.60
C THR A 134 15.80 -24.99 22.06
N ASP A 135 16.73 -24.02 22.10
CA ASP A 135 16.51 -22.72 22.75
C ASP A 135 15.49 -21.78 22.03
N HIS A 136 14.78 -22.27 21.01
CA HIS A 136 13.76 -21.55 20.24
C HIS A 136 12.40 -22.25 20.35
N ARG A 137 11.32 -21.48 20.53
CA ARG A 137 9.94 -22.02 20.47
C ARG A 137 9.41 -21.85 19.06
N MET A 138 9.10 -22.95 18.37
CA MET A 138 8.43 -22.91 17.06
C MET A 138 7.04 -22.25 17.16
N ALA A 139 6.67 -21.49 16.15
CA ALA A 139 5.42 -20.72 16.14
C ALA A 139 4.17 -21.61 16.20
N GLY A 140 3.10 -21.11 16.83
CA GLY A 140 1.79 -21.79 16.93
C GLY A 140 1.70 -23.03 17.81
N MET A 141 2.82 -23.65 18.20
CA MET A 141 2.84 -24.91 18.96
C MET A 141 2.10 -24.82 20.30
N ALA A 142 1.18 -25.76 20.53
CA ALA A 142 0.48 -25.94 21.79
C ALA A 142 1.44 -26.43 22.90
N THR A 143 1.35 -25.79 24.07
CA THR A 143 2.14 -26.19 25.24
C THR A 143 1.69 -27.55 25.80
N PRO A 144 2.56 -28.27 26.55
CA PRO A 144 2.17 -29.51 27.23
C PRO A 144 0.97 -29.37 28.18
N GLU A 145 0.75 -28.16 28.72
CA GLU A 145 -0.40 -27.86 29.58
C GLU A 145 -1.69 -27.71 28.74
N GLN A 146 -1.65 -26.99 27.61
CA GLN A 146 -2.77 -26.90 26.66
C GLN A 146 -3.13 -28.28 26.07
N MET A 147 -2.14 -29.11 25.73
CA MET A 147 -2.37 -30.48 25.25
C MET A 147 -3.03 -31.36 26.32
N ALA A 148 -2.64 -31.21 27.60
CA ALA A 148 -3.29 -31.91 28.71
C ALA A 148 -4.74 -31.45 28.94
N ASP A 149 -5.02 -30.15 28.81
CA ASP A 149 -6.37 -29.58 28.94
C ASP A 149 -7.27 -29.97 27.75
N LEU A 150 -6.75 -29.97 26.52
CA LEU A 150 -7.44 -30.49 25.33
C LEU A 150 -7.79 -31.98 25.51
N ALA A 151 -6.84 -32.79 25.99
CA ALA A 151 -7.06 -34.19 26.32
C ALA A 151 -8.00 -34.42 27.51
N ALA A 152 -8.32 -33.40 28.32
CA ALA A 152 -9.31 -33.45 29.39
C ALA A 152 -10.72 -32.97 28.96
N ALA A 153 -10.82 -32.16 27.91
CA ALA A 153 -12.06 -31.57 27.42
C ALA A 153 -12.99 -32.59 26.71
N THR A 154 -14.28 -32.23 26.59
CA THR A 154 -15.31 -32.97 25.82
C THR A 154 -16.41 -32.03 25.30
N GLY A 155 -17.10 -32.41 24.21
CA GLY A 155 -18.23 -31.67 23.64
C GLY A 155 -17.87 -30.24 23.20
N THR A 156 -18.78 -29.27 23.35
CA THR A 156 -18.56 -27.89 22.88
C THR A 156 -17.35 -27.17 23.48
N ALA A 157 -16.90 -27.59 24.67
CA ALA A 157 -15.66 -27.08 25.25
C ALA A 157 -14.41 -27.65 24.54
N PHE A 158 -14.47 -28.92 24.11
CA PHE A 158 -13.47 -29.51 23.22
C PHE A 158 -13.56 -28.89 21.82
N ASP A 159 -14.75 -28.75 21.23
CA ASP A 159 -14.93 -28.14 19.90
C ASP A 159 -14.20 -26.79 19.81
N ARG A 160 -14.42 -25.90 20.79
CA ARG A 160 -13.81 -24.57 20.82
C ARG A 160 -12.29 -24.63 21.03
N LEU A 161 -11.83 -25.44 21.99
CA LEU A 161 -10.40 -25.51 22.31
C LEU A 161 -9.60 -26.18 21.19
N PHE A 162 -10.18 -27.19 20.52
CA PHE A 162 -9.60 -27.81 19.33
C PHE A 162 -9.48 -26.79 18.18
N LEU A 163 -10.56 -26.09 17.84
CA LEU A 163 -10.52 -25.08 16.78
C LEU A 163 -9.53 -23.96 17.12
N GLN A 164 -9.50 -23.46 18.36
CA GLN A 164 -8.57 -22.41 18.78
C GLN A 164 -7.10 -22.86 18.71
N LEU A 165 -6.79 -24.05 19.23
CA LEU A 165 -5.41 -24.55 19.19
C LEU A 165 -4.99 -24.92 17.77
N MET A 166 -5.88 -25.50 16.95
CA MET A 166 -5.55 -25.87 15.57
C MET A 166 -5.42 -24.65 14.66
N ILE A 167 -6.28 -23.63 14.78
CA ILE A 167 -6.11 -22.37 14.04
C ILE A 167 -4.76 -21.74 14.39
N THR A 168 -4.43 -21.57 15.68
CA THR A 168 -3.15 -20.96 16.09
C THR A 168 -1.93 -21.83 15.73
N HIS A 169 -2.08 -23.16 15.69
CA HIS A 169 -1.04 -24.07 15.22
C HIS A 169 -0.80 -23.92 13.72
N HIS A 170 -1.87 -23.87 12.92
CA HIS A 170 -1.84 -23.64 11.47
C HIS A 170 -1.31 -22.24 11.13
N GLU A 171 -1.75 -21.19 11.84
CA GLU A 171 -1.19 -19.83 11.76
C GLU A 171 0.33 -19.87 12.02
N GLY A 172 0.80 -20.68 12.97
CA GLY A 172 2.22 -20.89 13.22
C GLY A 172 2.98 -21.64 12.13
N ALA A 173 2.34 -22.61 11.45
CA ALA A 173 2.93 -23.25 10.27
C ALA A 173 3.08 -22.27 9.12
N VAL A 174 2.07 -21.42 8.88
CA VAL A 174 2.12 -20.34 7.88
C VAL A 174 3.22 -19.35 8.25
N THR A 175 3.34 -18.91 9.50
CA THR A 175 4.45 -18.03 9.92
C THR A 175 5.82 -18.68 9.78
N MET A 176 5.98 -19.99 9.99
CA MET A 176 7.23 -20.69 9.71
C MET A 176 7.55 -20.78 8.21
N VAL A 177 6.53 -20.78 7.35
CA VAL A 177 6.68 -20.66 5.89
C VAL A 177 7.02 -19.22 5.48
N GLU A 178 6.38 -18.21 6.08
CA GLU A 178 6.73 -16.79 5.91
C GLU A 178 8.19 -16.55 6.32
N GLU A 179 8.60 -16.99 7.52
CA GLU A 179 9.98 -16.91 8.03
C GLU A 179 11.00 -17.62 7.10
N LEU A 180 10.61 -18.73 6.44
CA LEU A 180 11.45 -19.37 5.42
C LEU A 180 11.54 -18.52 4.15
N HIS A 181 10.42 -18.00 3.64
CA HIS A 181 10.40 -17.15 2.44
C HIS A 181 11.09 -15.79 2.65
N GLU A 182 11.24 -15.35 3.91
CA GLU A 182 12.09 -14.22 4.29
C GLU A 182 13.60 -14.55 4.28
N GLN A 183 14.00 -15.84 4.29
CA GLN A 183 15.43 -16.20 4.28
C GLN A 183 16.08 -15.99 2.90
N PRO A 184 17.26 -15.33 2.86
CA PRO A 184 18.11 -15.25 1.68
C PRO A 184 18.32 -16.58 0.93
N GLY A 185 17.88 -16.63 -0.35
CA GLY A 185 18.09 -17.80 -1.23
C GLY A 185 17.22 -19.02 -0.94
N ALA A 186 16.31 -18.96 0.03
CA ALA A 186 15.43 -20.06 0.40
C ALA A 186 14.19 -20.20 -0.51
N ALA A 187 13.60 -21.40 -0.51
CA ALA A 187 12.45 -21.84 -1.30
C ALA A 187 12.60 -21.65 -2.82
N TYR A 188 13.84 -21.78 -3.34
CA TYR A 188 14.13 -21.73 -4.78
C TYR A 188 14.16 -23.11 -5.47
N ASP A 189 14.14 -24.21 -4.72
CA ASP A 189 13.84 -25.52 -5.30
C ASP A 189 12.35 -25.55 -5.66
N PRO A 190 11.94 -25.76 -6.92
CA PRO A 190 10.52 -25.79 -7.28
C PRO A 190 9.71 -26.81 -6.46
N VAL A 191 10.32 -27.92 -6.05
CA VAL A 191 9.67 -28.97 -5.24
C VAL A 191 9.55 -28.56 -3.77
N LEU A 192 10.43 -27.69 -3.27
CA LEU A 192 10.26 -27.10 -1.94
C LEU A 192 9.28 -25.93 -1.97
N PHE A 193 9.35 -25.07 -2.98
CA PHE A 193 8.38 -23.99 -3.17
C PHE A 193 6.96 -24.52 -3.29
N GLU A 194 6.79 -25.62 -4.03
CA GLU A 194 5.54 -26.39 -4.12
C GLU A 194 5.10 -26.88 -2.74
N PHE A 195 6.01 -27.47 -1.94
CA PHE A 195 5.70 -27.92 -0.58
C PHE A 195 5.37 -26.79 0.40
N THR A 196 6.10 -25.66 0.40
CA THR A 196 5.77 -24.52 1.26
C THR A 196 4.45 -23.89 0.85
N THR A 197 4.18 -23.82 -0.46
CA THR A 197 2.90 -23.40 -1.02
C THR A 197 1.76 -24.35 -0.62
N ASP A 198 1.97 -25.67 -0.67
CA ASP A 198 0.98 -26.66 -0.24
C ASP A 198 0.71 -26.56 1.26
N VAL A 199 1.73 -26.44 2.11
CA VAL A 199 1.58 -26.19 3.56
C VAL A 199 0.82 -24.89 3.80
N THR A 200 1.15 -23.81 3.10
CA THR A 200 0.38 -22.54 3.22
C THR A 200 -1.06 -22.73 2.78
N ASN A 201 -1.31 -23.37 1.64
CA ASN A 201 -2.64 -23.54 1.05
C ASN A 201 -3.53 -24.49 1.86
N ASP A 202 -3.06 -25.67 2.25
CA ASP A 202 -3.87 -26.63 3.00
C ASP A 202 -4.14 -26.13 4.41
N GLN A 203 -3.15 -25.56 5.09
CA GLN A 203 -3.33 -25.00 6.43
C GLN A 203 -4.26 -23.76 6.39
N THR A 204 -4.10 -22.87 5.39
CA THR A 204 -5.00 -21.71 5.21
C THR A 204 -6.41 -22.14 4.81
N ALA A 205 -6.59 -23.09 3.88
CA ALA A 205 -7.90 -23.60 3.52
C ALA A 205 -8.59 -24.36 4.67
N GLU A 206 -7.83 -24.92 5.62
CA GLU A 206 -8.37 -25.46 6.86
C GLU A 206 -8.74 -24.36 7.87
N ILE A 207 -7.93 -23.31 8.00
CA ILE A 207 -8.26 -22.08 8.73
C ILE A 207 -9.56 -21.47 8.16
N GLU A 208 -9.65 -21.20 6.86
CA GLU A 208 -10.84 -20.70 6.16
C GLU A 208 -12.11 -21.53 6.42
N ARG A 209 -12.01 -22.87 6.37
CA ARG A 209 -13.16 -23.75 6.65
C ARG A 209 -13.63 -23.61 8.10
N MET A 210 -12.72 -23.26 9.02
CA MET A 210 -13.05 -22.91 10.39
C MET A 210 -13.61 -21.47 10.51
N HIS A 211 -13.21 -20.52 9.65
CA HIS A 211 -13.66 -19.11 9.64
C HIS A 211 -14.93 -18.81 8.82
N ALA A 212 -15.25 -19.55 7.75
CA ALA A 212 -16.50 -19.42 7.00
C ALA A 212 -17.73 -19.70 7.88
N VAL A 213 -17.56 -20.54 8.92
CA VAL A 213 -18.55 -20.80 9.97
C VAL A 213 -18.80 -19.56 10.87
N LEU A 214 -17.87 -18.60 10.90
CA LEU A 214 -17.98 -17.32 11.62
C LEU A 214 -18.48 -16.17 10.73
N ILE A 215 -18.03 -16.05 9.47
CA ILE A 215 -18.29 -14.89 8.59
C ILE A 215 -19.76 -14.75 8.18
N THR A 216 -20.53 -15.85 8.10
CA THR A 216 -21.95 -15.88 7.68
C THR A 216 -22.96 -15.17 8.62
N LEU A 217 -22.50 -14.22 9.43
CA LEU A 217 -23.22 -13.49 10.46
C LEU A 217 -23.19 -11.95 10.29
N SER A 218 -22.56 -11.41 9.24
CA SER A 218 -22.45 -9.96 8.96
C SER A 218 -23.59 -9.39 8.09
N ASP A 219 -23.84 -8.07 8.20
CA ASP A 219 -24.83 -7.29 7.44
C ASP A 219 -24.20 -6.22 6.50
N ASP A 220 -22.87 -6.01 6.48
CA ASP A 220 -22.21 -5.05 5.57
C ASP A 220 -22.17 -5.59 4.12
N PRO A 221 -22.55 -4.81 3.08
CA PRO A 221 -22.59 -5.28 1.69
C PRO A 221 -21.22 -5.58 1.05
N ARG A 222 -20.10 -5.26 1.71
CA ARG A 222 -18.75 -5.69 1.32
C ARG A 222 -18.41 -7.12 1.77
N ALA A 223 -19.08 -7.63 2.80
CA ALA A 223 -18.81 -8.97 3.32
C ALA A 223 -19.18 -10.06 2.28
N GLY A 224 -18.20 -10.84 1.84
CA GLY A 224 -18.39 -11.92 0.87
C GLY A 224 -18.64 -11.42 -0.56
N LEU A 225 -17.95 -10.35 -0.99
CA LEU A 225 -17.88 -10.00 -2.40
C LEU A 225 -17.20 -11.13 -3.19
N LYS A 226 -17.70 -11.41 -4.40
CA LYS A 226 -17.11 -12.43 -5.29
C LYS A 226 -15.65 -12.06 -5.62
N ALA A 227 -14.72 -13.01 -5.49
CA ALA A 227 -13.35 -12.87 -5.94
C ALA A 227 -13.21 -12.59 -7.46
N GLY A 228 -12.03 -12.11 -7.87
CA GLY A 228 -11.56 -12.12 -9.26
C GLY A 228 -10.73 -10.90 -9.67
N PHE A 229 -9.67 -11.12 -10.46
CA PHE A 229 -8.78 -10.05 -10.91
C PHE A 229 -9.51 -8.94 -11.71
N GLU A 230 -10.18 -9.26 -12.82
CA GLU A 230 -10.92 -8.25 -13.61
C GLU A 230 -12.39 -8.08 -13.16
N ASP A 231 -13.03 -9.19 -12.75
CA ASP A 231 -14.48 -9.30 -12.58
C ASP A 231 -14.93 -9.58 -11.13
N ALA A 232 -14.10 -9.26 -10.14
CA ALA A 232 -14.52 -9.21 -8.74
C ALA A 232 -15.84 -8.47 -8.56
N GLY A 233 -16.65 -8.98 -7.62
CA GLY A 233 -17.80 -8.30 -7.06
C GLY A 233 -17.39 -6.95 -6.49
N ARG A 234 -18.28 -5.96 -6.56
CA ARG A 234 -17.97 -4.58 -6.17
C ARG A 234 -19.08 -3.99 -5.32
N ALA A 235 -18.71 -3.29 -4.26
CA ALA A 235 -19.61 -2.47 -3.46
C ALA A 235 -19.25 -0.99 -3.65
N ILE A 236 -20.25 -0.12 -3.74
CA ILE A 236 -20.02 1.32 -3.90
C ILE A 236 -21.13 2.13 -3.21
N LEU A 237 -20.73 3.11 -2.42
CA LEU A 237 -21.64 4.02 -1.70
C LEU A 237 -21.18 5.46 -1.90
N ASN A 238 -22.09 6.31 -2.37
CA ASN A 238 -21.88 7.76 -2.57
C ASN A 238 -20.67 8.14 -3.47
N LEU A 239 -20.10 7.17 -4.20
CA LEU A 239 -19.11 7.37 -5.25
C LEU A 239 -19.68 6.91 -6.60
N ALA A 240 -19.08 7.40 -7.68
CA ALA A 240 -19.17 6.79 -9.01
C ALA A 240 -17.76 6.49 -9.52
N LEU A 241 -17.52 5.24 -9.90
CA LEU A 241 -16.34 4.85 -10.67
C LEU A 241 -16.52 5.36 -12.11
N LEU A 242 -15.64 6.26 -12.55
CA LEU A 242 -15.68 6.90 -13.87
C LEU A 242 -14.83 6.16 -14.90
N ALA A 243 -13.63 5.74 -14.48
CA ALA A 243 -12.69 5.00 -15.31
C ALA A 243 -11.86 4.03 -14.45
N SER A 244 -11.46 2.92 -15.08
CA SER A 244 -10.41 2.02 -14.60
C SER A 244 -9.40 1.89 -15.74
N VAL A 245 -8.14 2.25 -15.50
CA VAL A 245 -7.05 2.22 -16.46
C VAL A 245 -6.09 1.11 -16.05
N PRO A 246 -5.93 0.04 -16.85
CA PRO A 246 -5.09 -1.11 -16.47
C PRO A 246 -3.60 -0.74 -16.42
N ARG A 247 -2.79 -1.57 -15.75
CA ARG A 247 -1.32 -1.45 -15.81
C ARG A 247 -0.85 -1.48 -17.28
N PRO A 248 0.12 -0.61 -17.67
CA PRO A 248 0.58 -0.55 -19.06
C PRO A 248 1.50 -1.73 -19.40
N PRO A 249 1.67 -2.07 -20.69
CA PRO A 249 2.60 -3.11 -21.12
C PRO A 249 4.03 -2.87 -20.62
N GLY A 250 4.67 -3.92 -20.09
CA GLY A 250 5.98 -3.83 -19.45
C GLY A 250 5.94 -3.53 -17.94
N PHE A 251 4.75 -3.31 -17.36
CA PHE A 251 4.52 -3.13 -15.92
C PHE A 251 3.59 -4.20 -15.34
N PHE A 252 3.54 -5.37 -15.97
CA PHE A 252 2.94 -6.61 -15.48
C PHE A 252 3.43 -7.77 -16.36
N ASP A 253 3.36 -8.99 -15.84
CA ASP A 253 3.53 -10.20 -16.65
C ASP A 253 2.21 -10.53 -17.37
N PRO A 254 2.15 -10.58 -18.72
CA PRO A 254 0.94 -10.95 -19.45
C PRO A 254 0.52 -12.41 -19.28
N GLU A 255 1.43 -13.32 -18.91
CA GLU A 255 1.10 -14.72 -18.60
C GLU A 255 0.62 -14.85 -17.13
N ASN A 256 0.96 -13.89 -16.27
CA ASN A 256 0.56 -13.84 -14.87
C ASN A 256 0.15 -12.41 -14.41
N PRO A 257 -1.00 -11.88 -14.89
CA PRO A 257 -1.36 -10.48 -14.68
C PRO A 257 -1.82 -10.15 -13.25
N ALA A 258 -2.25 -11.17 -12.50
CA ALA A 258 -2.60 -11.09 -11.09
C ALA A 258 -1.41 -11.36 -10.15
N SER A 259 -0.21 -11.65 -10.69
CA SER A 259 0.98 -11.96 -9.90
C SER A 259 0.80 -13.15 -8.93
N LEU A 260 0.00 -14.15 -9.34
CA LEU A 260 -0.22 -15.39 -8.62
C LEU A 260 1.04 -16.28 -8.63
N PRO A 261 1.25 -17.15 -7.63
CA PRO A 261 2.19 -18.27 -7.72
C PRO A 261 1.99 -19.10 -9.01
N PRO A 262 3.06 -19.67 -9.60
CA PRO A 262 2.96 -20.48 -10.81
C PRO A 262 2.19 -21.79 -10.58
N GLU A 263 1.28 -22.15 -11.51
CA GLU A 263 0.51 -23.39 -11.46
C GLU A 263 1.40 -24.64 -11.66
N GLN A 264 1.12 -25.71 -10.89
CA GLN A 264 1.77 -27.02 -11.02
C GLN A 264 1.46 -27.66 -12.40
N PRO A 265 2.43 -28.33 -13.05
CA PRO A 265 2.14 -29.11 -14.25
C PRO A 265 1.41 -30.42 -13.90
N GLU A 266 0.18 -30.61 -14.40
CA GLU A 266 -0.54 -31.90 -14.28
C GLU A 266 0.29 -33.06 -14.86
N ASP A 267 0.59 -34.06 -14.04
CA ASP A 267 1.55 -35.13 -14.32
C ASP A 267 0.98 -36.22 -15.26
N ASP A 268 0.76 -35.85 -16.53
CA ASP A 268 0.14 -36.67 -17.57
C ASP A 268 1.14 -37.70 -18.17
N ALA A 269 1.73 -38.53 -17.30
CA ALA A 269 2.68 -39.59 -17.65
C ALA A 269 1.98 -40.95 -17.89
N PRO A 270 2.09 -41.56 -19.09
CA PRO A 270 1.39 -42.82 -19.38
C PRO A 270 2.07 -44.04 -18.72
N GLU A 271 1.27 -44.85 -18.03
CA GLU A 271 1.65 -46.19 -17.54
C GLU A 271 2.15 -47.09 -18.71
N ASP A 272 3.47 -47.26 -18.88
CA ASP A 272 4.16 -48.51 -19.27
C ASP A 272 5.64 -48.25 -19.68
N ALA A 273 6.57 -48.33 -18.73
CA ALA A 273 7.99 -48.59 -19.00
C ALA A 273 8.64 -49.37 -17.83
N PRO A 274 9.16 -50.59 -18.04
CA PRO A 274 9.72 -51.41 -16.95
C PRO A 274 11.18 -51.04 -16.63
N GLU A 275 11.52 -51.15 -15.34
CA GLU A 275 12.89 -51.10 -14.82
C GLU A 275 13.81 -52.13 -15.50
N ASP A 276 15.08 -51.77 -15.72
CA ASP A 276 16.17 -52.75 -15.86
C ASP A 276 17.44 -52.25 -15.16
N VAL A 277 18.23 -53.19 -14.64
CA VAL A 277 19.19 -52.99 -13.55
C VAL A 277 20.63 -53.12 -14.06
N GLY A 278 21.60 -52.37 -13.50
CA GLY A 278 23.00 -52.54 -13.87
C GLY A 278 24.05 -51.83 -13.01
N GLU A 279 24.53 -52.51 -11.96
CA GLU A 279 25.81 -52.20 -11.28
C GLU A 279 27.01 -52.57 -12.18
N ASP A 280 28.13 -51.82 -12.12
CA ASP A 280 29.48 -52.38 -11.84
C ASP A 280 30.50 -51.26 -11.49
N ALA A 281 31.63 -51.62 -10.88
CA ALA A 281 32.54 -50.73 -10.15
C ALA A 281 33.96 -50.58 -10.74
N GLY A 282 34.77 -49.64 -10.19
CA GLY A 282 36.19 -49.95 -9.89
C GLY A 282 37.32 -48.94 -10.19
N ASN A 283 37.71 -48.18 -9.15
CA ASN A 283 39.08 -48.06 -8.59
C ASN A 283 40.27 -47.45 -9.40
N GLY A 284 41.01 -46.52 -8.76
CA GLY A 284 42.48 -46.40 -8.94
C GLY A 284 43.12 -45.02 -8.63
N GLY A 285 43.48 -44.74 -7.37
CA GLY A 285 44.03 -43.43 -6.94
C GLY A 285 45.57 -43.31 -6.80
N LYS A 286 46.04 -42.12 -6.34
CA LYS A 286 47.40 -41.88 -5.78
C LYS A 286 47.61 -40.47 -5.20
N GLU A 287 48.08 -40.39 -3.96
CA GLU A 287 48.68 -39.19 -3.33
C GLU A 287 50.21 -39.16 -3.50
N PRO A 288 50.88 -38.04 -3.16
CA PRO A 288 51.56 -37.97 -1.86
C PRO A 288 51.54 -36.61 -1.13
N GLU A 289 51.67 -36.66 0.20
CA GLU A 289 51.69 -35.55 1.17
C GLU A 289 52.96 -34.65 1.13
N ALA A 290 52.80 -33.38 1.54
CA ALA A 290 53.75 -32.63 2.37
C ALA A 290 53.06 -31.40 3.02
N GLU A 291 53.17 -31.27 4.35
CA GLU A 291 52.42 -30.36 5.24
C GLU A 291 52.72 -28.85 5.09
N GLY A 292 51.75 -28.00 5.45
CA GLY A 292 51.98 -26.57 5.71
C GLY A 292 50.71 -25.71 5.90
N ASP A 293 50.18 -25.71 7.13
CA ASP A 293 49.19 -24.79 7.74
C ASP A 293 47.80 -24.62 7.04
N GLU A 294 46.75 -25.05 7.74
CA GLU A 294 45.33 -24.92 7.41
C GLU A 294 44.75 -23.61 7.99
N GLU A 295 44.03 -22.82 7.18
CA GLU A 295 42.91 -21.93 7.57
C GLU A 295 42.23 -21.44 6.26
N ASP A 296 41.50 -22.38 5.65
CA ASP A 296 40.33 -22.29 4.75
C ASP A 296 40.10 -21.00 3.91
N GLU A 297 40.39 -21.11 2.60
CA GLU A 297 39.70 -20.38 1.53
C GLU A 297 38.70 -21.36 0.88
N GLU A 298 37.38 -21.14 1.01
CA GLU A 298 36.33 -21.69 0.12
C GLU A 298 34.98 -20.96 0.40
N ASP A 299 34.54 -20.16 -0.58
CA ASP A 299 33.16 -19.80 -1.02
C ASP A 299 32.10 -19.51 0.09
N GLU A 300 31.63 -18.29 0.39
CA GLU A 300 31.09 -17.17 -0.43
C GLU A 300 29.84 -17.51 -1.29
N GLU A 301 28.89 -16.56 -1.37
CA GLU A 301 27.57 -16.57 -2.08
C GLU A 301 26.40 -17.31 -1.33
N ASP A 302 25.15 -16.82 -1.29
CA ASP A 302 24.52 -15.68 -1.99
C ASP A 302 23.30 -15.10 -1.21
N TRP A 303 23.09 -13.77 -1.20
CA TRP A 303 21.98 -13.13 -0.48
C TRP A 303 20.73 -12.84 -1.35
N GLU A 304 19.56 -12.89 -0.71
CA GLU A 304 18.27 -12.26 -1.07
C GLU A 304 17.74 -12.36 -2.52
N ARG A 305 16.52 -12.90 -2.65
CA ARG A 305 15.65 -12.46 -3.75
C ARG A 305 14.17 -12.46 -3.35
N ARG A 306 13.60 -11.26 -3.37
CA ARG A 306 12.27 -11.00 -3.92
C ARG A 306 12.32 -11.27 -5.43
N PRO A 307 11.19 -11.53 -6.13
CA PRO A 307 11.21 -11.62 -7.58
C PRO A 307 11.87 -10.37 -8.18
N LEU A 308 12.87 -10.58 -9.06
CA LEU A 308 13.70 -9.50 -9.63
C LEU A 308 12.86 -8.42 -10.34
N LEU A 309 11.63 -8.75 -10.73
CA LEU A 309 10.60 -7.88 -11.28
C LEU A 309 9.34 -7.89 -10.40
N SER A 310 9.29 -7.05 -9.37
CA SER A 310 8.02 -6.66 -8.75
C SER A 310 7.38 -5.51 -9.52
N PHE A 311 6.09 -5.66 -9.83
CA PHE A 311 5.29 -4.74 -10.65
C PHE A 311 4.21 -3.98 -9.87
N SER A 312 4.27 -4.01 -8.53
CA SER A 312 3.33 -3.28 -7.67
C SER A 312 3.29 -1.80 -8.04
N ASN A 313 2.10 -1.23 -8.24
CA ASN A 313 1.90 0.22 -8.28
C ASN A 313 2.00 0.79 -6.87
N THR A 314 2.49 2.03 -6.75
CA THR A 314 2.64 2.72 -5.46
C THR A 314 2.02 4.12 -5.45
N ASP A 315 2.61 5.07 -4.72
CA ASP A 315 2.08 6.43 -4.62
C ASP A 315 2.16 7.20 -5.96
N MET A 316 1.40 8.29 -6.03
CA MET A 316 1.26 9.10 -7.26
C MET A 316 1.33 10.60 -7.00
N ALA A 317 1.91 11.32 -7.94
CA ALA A 317 2.07 12.78 -7.90
C ALA A 317 1.42 13.44 -9.13
N PHE A 318 1.01 14.70 -8.99
CA PHE A 318 0.32 15.44 -10.05
C PHE A 318 0.98 16.78 -10.32
N ARG A 319 1.00 17.19 -11.59
CA ARG A 319 1.40 18.54 -12.04
C ARG A 319 0.55 18.95 -13.24
N ASP A 320 -0.22 20.03 -13.10
CA ASP A 320 -1.18 20.48 -14.11
C ASP A 320 -2.09 19.32 -14.59
N ASP A 321 -2.12 19.04 -15.90
CA ASP A 321 -2.86 17.92 -16.50
C ASP A 321 -2.08 16.59 -16.49
N ILE A 322 -1.00 16.46 -15.71
CA ILE A 322 -0.10 15.30 -15.72
C ILE A 322 -0.16 14.53 -14.40
N LEU A 323 -0.36 13.20 -14.51
CA LEU A 323 -0.29 12.23 -13.44
C LEU A 323 0.98 11.37 -13.60
N PHE A 324 1.76 11.28 -12.53
CA PHE A 324 2.90 10.37 -12.41
C PHE A 324 2.53 9.28 -11.39
N ALA A 325 2.47 8.01 -11.81
CA ALA A 325 2.18 6.88 -10.94
C ALA A 325 3.45 6.05 -10.71
N GLY A 326 3.82 5.90 -9.43
CA GLY A 326 4.97 5.12 -8.97
C GLY A 326 4.77 3.62 -9.09
N SER A 327 5.87 2.87 -9.09
CA SER A 327 5.88 1.41 -9.08
C SER A 327 7.24 0.86 -8.65
N TYR A 328 7.24 -0.35 -8.09
CA TYR A 328 8.45 -1.13 -7.80
C TYR A 328 9.36 -1.37 -9.03
N HIS A 329 8.83 -1.19 -10.24
CA HIS A 329 9.54 -1.31 -11.52
C HIS A 329 9.97 0.02 -12.16
N GLY A 330 9.58 1.17 -11.58
CA GLY A 330 9.84 2.49 -12.12
C GLY A 330 8.63 3.42 -11.97
N PHE A 331 8.21 4.09 -13.04
CA PHE A 331 7.00 4.94 -12.99
C PHE A 331 6.35 5.11 -14.37
N ASN A 332 5.07 5.49 -14.35
CA ASN A 332 4.25 5.69 -15.54
C ASN A 332 3.72 7.14 -15.59
N ILE A 333 3.73 7.75 -16.78
CA ILE A 333 3.26 9.13 -16.99
C ILE A 333 1.97 9.11 -17.81
N TYR A 334 0.96 9.83 -17.33
CA TYR A 334 -0.33 10.01 -18.00
C TYR A 334 -0.70 11.48 -18.13
N ARG A 335 -1.45 11.82 -19.19
CA ARG A 335 -2.23 13.07 -19.27
C ARG A 335 -3.66 12.81 -18.83
N LEU A 336 -4.18 13.68 -17.98
CA LEU A 336 -5.58 13.71 -17.58
C LEU A 336 -6.39 14.54 -18.58
N ASP A 337 -7.53 14.01 -19.02
CA ASP A 337 -8.53 14.80 -19.74
C ASP A 337 -9.48 15.55 -18.79
N GLY A 338 -10.35 16.39 -19.34
CA GLY A 338 -11.29 17.21 -18.55
C GLY A 338 -12.39 16.42 -17.81
N GLU A 339 -12.50 15.11 -18.03
CA GLU A 339 -13.37 14.22 -17.24
C GLU A 339 -12.58 13.46 -16.15
N GLY A 340 -11.25 13.48 -16.23
CA GLY A 340 -10.29 12.80 -15.36
C GLY A 340 -9.70 11.51 -15.96
N ALA A 341 -9.96 11.18 -17.22
CA ALA A 341 -9.43 9.96 -17.83
C ALA A 341 -7.94 10.10 -18.15
N ALA A 342 -7.15 9.06 -17.83
CA ALA A 342 -5.70 9.05 -17.98
C ALA A 342 -5.26 8.46 -19.36
N GLU A 343 -4.73 9.29 -20.24
CA GLU A 343 -4.04 8.91 -21.49
C GLU A 343 -2.55 8.69 -21.22
N GLN A 344 -2.05 7.47 -21.39
CA GLN A 344 -0.63 7.14 -21.17
C GLN A 344 0.29 7.92 -22.14
N LEU A 345 1.30 8.60 -21.59
CA LEU A 345 2.31 9.35 -22.36
C LEU A 345 3.62 8.57 -22.50
N SER A 346 4.06 7.88 -21.45
CA SER A 346 5.25 7.04 -21.44
C SER A 346 5.28 6.11 -20.22
N SER A 347 6.15 5.10 -20.29
CA SER A 347 6.49 4.21 -19.18
C SER A 347 8.00 4.23 -18.98
N VAL A 348 8.45 4.50 -17.76
CA VAL A 348 9.88 4.61 -17.40
C VAL A 348 10.27 3.42 -16.55
N VAL A 349 10.95 2.46 -17.17
CA VAL A 349 11.44 1.25 -16.50
C VAL A 349 12.77 1.58 -15.81
N CYS A 350 12.78 1.49 -14.48
CA CYS A 350 13.97 1.68 -13.66
C CYS A 350 13.80 0.94 -12.33
N PRO A 351 14.07 -0.38 -12.29
CA PRO A 351 13.78 -1.23 -11.14
C PRO A 351 14.48 -0.77 -9.85
N GLY A 352 13.90 -1.14 -8.71
CA GLY A 352 14.52 -0.91 -7.39
C GLY A 352 13.59 -0.96 -6.18
N GLY A 353 12.30 -1.27 -6.37
CA GLY A 353 11.34 -1.38 -5.28
C GLY A 353 10.91 -0.04 -4.73
N GLN A 354 9.80 -0.05 -3.98
CA GLN A 354 9.08 1.16 -3.57
C GLN A 354 8.64 1.96 -4.79
N GLY A 355 9.39 2.99 -5.19
CA GLY A 355 9.05 3.78 -6.36
C GLY A 355 8.02 4.89 -6.10
N ASP A 356 7.84 5.31 -4.84
CA ASP A 356 7.03 6.49 -4.53
C ASP A 356 7.59 7.75 -5.18
N VAL A 357 6.70 8.61 -5.68
CA VAL A 357 7.03 9.76 -6.52
C VAL A 357 6.62 11.10 -5.93
N SER A 358 7.46 12.12 -6.13
CA SER A 358 7.08 13.54 -6.06
C SER A 358 7.51 14.29 -7.30
N VAL A 359 6.82 15.36 -7.66
CA VAL A 359 7.17 16.29 -8.75
C VAL A 359 7.28 17.72 -8.23
N VAL A 360 8.30 18.45 -8.69
CA VAL A 360 8.53 19.87 -8.39
C VAL A 360 9.06 20.55 -9.64
N GLY A 361 8.24 21.40 -10.27
CA GLY A 361 8.60 21.97 -11.57
C GLY A 361 8.86 20.87 -12.61
N ASP A 362 10.01 20.88 -13.27
CA ASP A 362 10.41 19.86 -14.27
C ASP A 362 11.22 18.68 -13.68
N LEU A 363 11.30 18.55 -12.35
CA LEU A 363 12.01 17.46 -11.68
C LEU A 363 11.04 16.48 -11.02
N LEU A 364 11.19 15.19 -11.32
CA LEU A 364 10.56 14.08 -10.60
C LEU A 364 11.57 13.42 -9.68
N ILE A 365 11.12 13.08 -8.46
CA ILE A 365 11.88 12.47 -7.39
C ILE A 365 11.27 11.08 -7.17
N LEU A 366 12.09 10.03 -7.09
CA LEU A 366 11.66 8.64 -6.95
C LEU A 366 12.40 7.96 -5.79
N SER A 367 11.66 7.36 -4.86
CA SER A 367 12.18 6.53 -3.77
C SER A 367 12.61 5.14 -4.26
N VAL A 368 13.75 4.65 -3.78
CA VAL A 368 14.31 3.32 -4.08
C VAL A 368 14.87 2.71 -2.81
N GLU A 369 14.39 1.52 -2.43
CA GLU A 369 14.83 0.85 -1.20
C GLU A 369 15.53 -0.50 -1.41
N GLU A 370 15.09 -1.30 -2.38
CA GLU A 370 15.50 -2.70 -2.49
C GLU A 370 16.94 -2.84 -3.02
N THR A 371 17.61 -3.89 -2.55
CA THR A 371 18.98 -4.25 -2.90
C THR A 371 19.19 -4.50 -4.40
N ARG A 372 18.14 -4.88 -5.15
CA ARG A 372 18.16 -5.04 -6.62
C ARG A 372 18.23 -3.73 -7.42
N GLY A 373 18.07 -2.56 -6.81
CA GLY A 373 18.12 -1.29 -7.53
C GLY A 373 19.49 -1.03 -8.16
N ARG A 374 19.53 -0.65 -9.44
CA ARG A 374 20.79 -0.30 -10.15
C ARG A 374 20.94 1.20 -10.43
N VAL A 375 22.17 1.70 -10.43
CA VAL A 375 22.50 3.12 -10.76
C VAL A 375 22.17 3.47 -12.22
N ASP A 376 22.24 2.49 -13.13
CA ASP A 376 21.94 2.59 -14.56
C ASP A 376 20.52 2.18 -14.97
N CYS A 377 19.62 1.96 -14.00
CA CYS A 377 18.28 1.41 -14.25
C CYS A 377 18.27 0.02 -14.91
N GLY A 378 19.39 -0.73 -14.91
CA GLY A 378 19.50 -2.09 -15.47
C GLY A 378 18.39 -3.05 -15.03
N LEU A 379 18.12 -4.06 -15.86
CA LEU A 379 17.11 -5.11 -15.58
C LEU A 379 17.76 -6.37 -15.03
N GLU A 380 19.04 -6.55 -15.30
CA GLU A 380 19.91 -7.48 -14.61
C GLU A 380 19.88 -7.21 -13.10
N GLY A 381 19.92 -8.27 -12.30
CA GLY A 381 20.06 -8.17 -10.86
C GLY A 381 21.46 -7.70 -10.43
N ILE A 382 21.70 -7.79 -9.13
CA ILE A 382 23.00 -7.64 -8.50
C ILE A 382 23.13 -8.81 -7.54
N ALA A 383 24.11 -9.68 -7.77
CA ALA A 383 24.37 -10.83 -6.91
C ALA A 383 25.44 -10.48 -5.86
N GLU A 384 26.42 -9.65 -6.22
CA GLU A 384 27.53 -9.33 -5.32
C GLU A 384 27.05 -8.55 -4.08
N ASP A 385 27.37 -9.03 -2.87
CA ASP A 385 27.02 -8.39 -1.59
C ASP A 385 27.34 -6.88 -1.58
N VAL A 386 28.56 -6.54 -2.01
CA VAL A 386 29.02 -5.16 -2.18
C VAL A 386 29.17 -4.84 -3.67
N SER A 387 28.29 -3.96 -4.19
CA SER A 387 28.32 -3.62 -5.62
C SER A 387 28.28 -2.11 -5.89
N SER A 388 29.24 -1.64 -6.70
CA SER A 388 29.29 -0.24 -7.15
C SER A 388 28.18 0.15 -8.14
N ASP A 389 27.46 -0.83 -8.69
CA ASP A 389 26.26 -0.61 -9.50
C ASP A 389 24.98 -0.58 -8.64
N ARG A 390 25.00 -0.96 -7.35
CA ARG A 390 23.84 -0.97 -6.45
C ARG A 390 23.37 0.44 -6.11
N PHE A 391 22.07 0.67 -6.16
CA PHE A 391 21.41 1.92 -5.83
C PHE A 391 20.27 1.73 -4.82
N ARG A 392 20.39 2.38 -3.66
CA ARG A 392 19.33 2.55 -2.67
C ARG A 392 19.36 4.01 -2.20
N GLY A 393 18.22 4.68 -2.21
CA GLY A 393 18.09 6.12 -1.92
C GLY A 393 17.15 6.83 -2.90
N ILE A 394 17.43 8.08 -3.25
CA ILE A 394 16.54 8.91 -4.09
C ILE A 394 17.11 9.09 -5.50
N ARG A 395 16.34 8.72 -6.53
CA ARG A 395 16.61 9.06 -7.94
C ARG A 395 15.93 10.37 -8.33
N ILE A 396 16.52 11.12 -9.23
CA ILE A 396 16.02 12.42 -9.70
C ILE A 396 16.01 12.44 -11.24
N PHE A 397 14.84 12.68 -11.82
CA PHE A 397 14.59 12.68 -13.25
C PHE A 397 14.19 14.07 -13.75
N ASP A 398 14.73 14.48 -14.90
CA ASP A 398 14.21 15.60 -15.70
C ASP A 398 13.02 15.07 -16.51
N VAL A 399 11.85 15.67 -16.29
CA VAL A 399 10.56 15.34 -16.92
C VAL A 399 10.02 16.49 -17.78
N ALA A 400 10.90 17.40 -18.24
CA ALA A 400 10.53 18.43 -19.22
C ALA A 400 10.10 17.82 -20.58
N ASP A 401 10.67 16.67 -20.95
CA ASP A 401 10.15 15.79 -22.02
C ASP A 401 9.49 14.56 -21.39
N LEU A 402 8.17 14.65 -21.20
CA LEU A 402 7.32 13.58 -20.67
C LEU A 402 7.33 12.28 -21.50
N SER A 403 7.83 12.31 -22.74
CA SER A 403 7.97 11.10 -23.57
C SER A 403 9.31 10.39 -23.38
N ARG A 404 10.32 11.08 -22.83
CA ARG A 404 11.67 10.55 -22.61
C ARG A 404 12.34 11.13 -21.33
N PRO A 405 11.82 10.85 -20.12
CA PRO A 405 12.50 11.26 -18.89
C PRO A 405 13.96 10.80 -18.82
N VAL A 406 14.81 11.65 -18.24
CA VAL A 406 16.26 11.40 -18.11
C VAL A 406 16.64 11.45 -16.64
N GLN A 407 17.33 10.43 -16.14
CA GLN A 407 17.92 10.48 -14.80
C GLN A 407 19.02 11.56 -14.80
N VAL A 408 18.89 12.59 -13.97
CA VAL A 408 19.81 13.75 -13.90
C VAL A 408 20.53 13.89 -12.56
N GLY A 409 20.06 13.19 -11.52
CA GLY A 409 20.70 13.12 -10.22
C GLY A 409 20.31 11.84 -9.50
N ALA A 410 21.11 11.47 -8.49
CA ALA A 410 20.84 10.34 -7.61
C ALA A 410 21.55 10.56 -6.28
N VAL A 411 20.91 10.21 -5.17
CA VAL A 411 21.46 10.32 -3.81
C VAL A 411 21.39 8.94 -3.17
N GLN A 412 22.55 8.30 -3.01
CA GLN A 412 22.68 7.07 -2.24
C GLN A 412 22.51 7.38 -0.74
N THR A 413 21.76 6.54 -0.03
CA THR A 413 21.54 6.64 1.42
C THR A 413 21.92 5.31 2.09
N CYS A 414 22.15 5.33 3.41
CA CYS A 414 22.58 4.14 4.14
C CYS A 414 21.49 3.09 4.35
N ARG A 415 20.22 3.48 4.26
CA ARG A 415 19.04 2.61 4.47
C ARG A 415 18.09 2.55 3.27
N GLY A 416 18.44 3.22 2.17
CA GLY A 416 17.54 3.41 1.04
C GLY A 416 16.53 4.55 1.24
N SER A 417 15.50 4.54 0.42
CA SER A 417 14.37 5.45 0.49
C SER A 417 13.10 4.62 0.36
N HIS A 418 12.38 4.45 1.47
CA HIS A 418 11.05 3.87 1.50
C HIS A 418 10.06 4.89 0.95
N THR A 419 10.01 6.06 1.59
CA THR A 419 9.28 7.26 1.13
C THR A 419 10.17 8.51 1.19
N HIS A 420 9.67 9.62 0.64
CA HIS A 420 10.31 10.92 0.73
C HIS A 420 9.29 12.06 0.77
N SER A 421 9.67 13.20 1.32
CA SER A 421 8.74 14.31 1.56
C SER A 421 9.34 15.65 1.14
N VAL A 422 8.70 16.36 0.21
CA VAL A 422 9.16 17.67 -0.26
C VAL A 422 8.83 18.74 0.78
N VAL A 423 9.83 19.15 1.56
CA VAL A 423 9.68 20.06 2.71
C VAL A 423 9.59 21.52 2.25
N ALA A 424 10.45 21.90 1.31
CA ALA A 424 10.54 23.26 0.77
C ALA A 424 11.13 23.24 -0.64
N ALA A 425 10.70 24.16 -1.51
CA ALA A 425 11.25 24.33 -2.85
C ALA A 425 11.29 25.82 -3.25
N ASP A 426 12.34 26.22 -3.96
CA ASP A 426 12.51 27.54 -4.58
C ASP A 426 13.28 27.45 -5.92
N ASP A 427 13.47 28.59 -6.59
CA ASP A 427 14.17 28.71 -7.89
C ASP A 427 15.66 28.27 -7.86
N GLU A 428 16.22 27.97 -6.69
CA GLU A 428 17.60 27.53 -6.50
C GLU A 428 17.70 26.07 -6.05
N LYS A 429 16.81 25.60 -5.16
CA LYS A 429 16.88 24.28 -4.56
C LYS A 429 15.56 23.72 -4.03
N ILE A 430 15.53 22.39 -3.88
CA ILE A 430 14.49 21.61 -3.21
C ILE A 430 15.11 20.97 -1.96
N ILE A 431 14.39 20.99 -0.84
CA ILE A 431 14.72 20.30 0.41
C ILE A 431 13.76 19.13 0.58
N VAL A 432 14.31 17.93 0.78
CA VAL A 432 13.59 16.67 0.89
C VAL A 432 13.97 15.98 2.20
N TYR A 433 12.99 15.44 2.92
CA TYR A 433 13.24 14.43 3.96
C TYR A 433 13.15 13.05 3.35
N ASN A 434 14.11 12.20 3.68
CA ASN A 434 14.17 10.81 3.25
C ASN A 434 13.90 9.89 4.44
N SER A 435 12.89 9.04 4.31
CA SER A 435 12.61 7.92 5.18
C SER A 435 13.17 6.65 4.55
N GLY A 436 14.15 6.00 5.17
CA GLY A 436 14.62 4.68 4.74
C GLY A 436 14.45 3.68 5.87
N VAL A 437 13.76 2.56 5.62
CA VAL A 437 13.44 1.56 6.64
C VAL A 437 14.32 0.31 6.51
N GLY A 438 14.84 0.03 5.31
CA GLY A 438 15.74 -1.09 5.06
C GLY A 438 17.03 -1.09 5.89
N MET A 439 17.70 -2.24 5.93
CA MET A 439 18.93 -2.47 6.70
C MET A 439 20.03 -1.47 6.36
N VAL A 440 20.86 -1.15 7.36
CA VAL A 440 22.05 -0.30 7.20
C VAL A 440 23.08 -1.03 6.33
N ARG A 441 23.52 -0.37 5.26
CA ARG A 441 24.55 -0.86 4.34
C ARG A 441 25.91 -1.03 5.02
N GLU A 442 26.68 -1.99 4.53
CA GLU A 442 28.09 -2.13 4.89
C GLU A 442 28.89 -0.87 4.53
N GLU A 443 29.88 -0.54 5.38
CA GLU A 443 30.75 0.64 5.17
C GLU A 443 31.62 0.51 3.90
N ASP A 444 31.87 -0.73 3.44
CA ASP A 444 32.59 -1.03 2.19
C ASP A 444 31.71 -0.85 0.94
N GLU A 445 30.37 -1.00 1.01
CA GLU A 445 29.45 -0.57 -0.07
C GLU A 445 29.25 0.94 -0.07
N LEU A 446 29.00 1.54 1.10
CA LEU A 446 28.77 2.98 1.22
C LEU A 446 29.45 3.56 2.47
N THR A 447 30.62 4.19 2.24
CA THR A 447 31.45 4.77 3.31
C THR A 447 30.67 5.75 4.20
N GLY A 448 30.72 5.51 5.51
CA GLY A 448 30.01 6.30 6.52
C GLY A 448 28.68 5.72 6.97
N CYS A 449 28.23 4.60 6.38
CA CYS A 449 27.12 3.82 6.92
C CYS A 449 27.61 3.00 8.12
N ILE A 450 27.13 3.39 9.30
CA ILE A 450 27.45 2.75 10.58
C ILE A 450 26.17 2.13 11.12
N ASP A 451 26.27 0.86 11.53
CA ASP A 451 25.22 0.02 12.10
C ASP A 451 24.84 0.45 13.54
N GLU A 452 24.26 -0.48 14.32
CA GLU A 452 23.89 -0.26 15.72
C GLU A 452 25.04 -0.42 16.74
N THR A 453 26.31 -0.40 16.32
CA THR A 453 27.50 -0.55 17.18
C THR A 453 27.34 0.19 18.53
N PRO A 454 27.27 -0.52 19.68
CA PRO A 454 26.88 0.07 20.96
C PRO A 454 27.75 1.26 21.40
N GLY A 455 27.14 2.44 21.41
CA GLY A 455 27.77 3.70 21.81
C GLY A 455 28.41 4.49 20.66
N ASP A 456 28.30 4.05 19.41
CA ASP A 456 28.62 4.89 18.26
C ASP A 456 27.43 5.78 17.87
N TYR A 457 27.54 7.06 18.20
CA TYR A 457 26.51 8.05 17.90
C TYR A 457 26.45 8.40 16.40
N ARG A 458 27.30 7.83 15.54
CA ARG A 458 27.30 8.05 14.08
C ARG A 458 26.37 7.12 13.32
N THR A 459 25.69 6.18 13.99
CA THR A 459 24.73 5.25 13.38
C THR A 459 23.75 5.95 12.45
N ALA A 460 23.39 5.26 11.36
CA ALA A 460 22.34 5.69 10.43
C ALA A 460 20.92 5.49 10.98
N LEU A 461 20.77 4.66 12.02
CA LEU A 461 19.53 4.51 12.78
C LEU A 461 19.22 5.80 13.57
N PHE A 462 17.96 5.96 14.00
CA PHE A 462 17.51 7.08 14.82
C PHE A 462 17.77 8.46 14.17
N ARG A 463 17.66 8.55 12.84
CA ARG A 463 17.87 9.77 12.04
C ARG A 463 16.86 9.90 10.90
N ILE A 464 16.65 11.14 10.45
CA ILE A 464 16.04 11.45 9.15
C ILE A 464 17.16 12.00 8.28
N ASP A 465 17.25 11.59 7.01
CA ASP A 465 18.19 12.21 6.07
C ASP A 465 17.56 13.44 5.41
N VAL A 466 18.22 14.59 5.53
CA VAL A 466 17.83 15.84 4.87
C VAL A 466 18.66 16.04 3.61
N ILE A 467 18.00 15.99 2.46
CA ILE A 467 18.61 16.08 1.13
C ILE A 467 18.35 17.45 0.52
N GLU A 468 19.39 18.05 -0.07
CA GLU A 468 19.31 19.27 -0.85
C GLU A 468 19.51 18.93 -2.33
N ILE A 469 18.54 19.26 -3.19
CA ILE A 469 18.59 19.08 -4.64
C ILE A 469 18.68 20.46 -5.31
N PRO A 470 19.83 20.86 -5.91
CA PRO A 470 19.93 22.12 -6.62
C PRO A 470 19.14 22.08 -7.94
N VAL A 471 18.13 22.93 -8.12
CA VAL A 471 17.22 22.91 -9.29
C VAL A 471 17.97 23.09 -10.61
N ARG A 472 19.03 23.90 -10.62
CA ARG A 472 19.84 24.18 -11.82
C ARG A 472 20.91 23.12 -12.13
N ASP A 473 21.18 22.21 -11.18
CA ASP A 473 22.19 21.16 -11.30
C ASP A 473 21.86 19.99 -10.36
N PRO A 474 20.81 19.19 -10.68
CA PRO A 474 20.35 18.11 -9.81
C PRO A 474 21.39 17.00 -9.60
N SER A 475 22.41 16.93 -10.47
CA SER A 475 23.56 16.02 -10.33
C SER A 475 24.36 16.26 -9.05
N ARG A 476 24.19 17.43 -8.43
CA ARG A 476 24.83 17.82 -7.17
C ARG A 476 23.95 17.62 -5.93
N ALA A 477 22.82 16.93 -6.08
CA ALA A 477 21.98 16.52 -4.96
C ALA A 477 22.78 15.69 -3.95
N ARG A 478 22.50 15.90 -2.66
CA ARG A 478 23.23 15.23 -1.57
C ARG A 478 22.49 15.36 -0.24
N ILE A 479 22.76 14.44 0.67
CA ILE A 479 22.47 14.61 2.09
C ILE A 479 23.28 15.83 2.59
N VAL A 480 22.61 16.79 3.22
CA VAL A 480 23.22 17.99 3.83
C VAL A 480 23.23 17.93 5.35
N HIS A 481 22.33 17.15 5.94
CA HIS A 481 22.24 16.94 7.38
C HIS A 481 21.46 15.65 7.68
N SER A 482 21.73 14.98 8.80
CA SER A 482 21.00 13.79 9.25
C SER A 482 20.66 13.91 10.75
N PRO A 483 19.70 14.77 11.15
CA PRO A 483 19.37 15.04 12.55
C PRO A 483 18.87 13.80 13.31
N ALA A 484 19.33 13.66 14.56
CA ALA A 484 18.93 12.58 15.46
C ALA A 484 17.58 12.88 16.16
N VAL A 485 16.49 12.93 15.39
CA VAL A 485 15.17 13.42 15.88
C VAL A 485 14.48 12.50 16.90
N PHE A 486 14.95 11.27 17.03
CA PHE A 486 14.42 10.25 17.95
C PHE A 486 15.10 10.28 19.33
N ALA A 487 16.23 11.00 19.45
CA ALA A 487 16.99 11.08 20.68
C ALA A 487 16.19 11.65 21.87
N ASP A 488 16.54 11.23 23.08
CA ASP A 488 16.04 11.84 24.31
C ASP A 488 16.49 13.32 24.39
N PRO A 489 15.58 14.28 24.66
CA PRO A 489 15.90 15.70 24.61
C PRO A 489 16.56 16.21 25.90
N GLU A 490 16.54 15.44 26.99
CA GLU A 490 17.19 15.77 28.26
C GLU A 490 18.63 15.26 28.32
N ASP A 491 18.90 14.03 27.87
CA ASP A 491 20.22 13.38 27.98
C ASP A 491 20.93 13.03 26.64
N GLY A 492 20.22 13.06 25.51
CA GLY A 492 20.79 12.83 24.17
C GLY A 492 20.92 11.36 23.77
N THR A 493 20.35 10.41 24.52
CA THR A 493 20.31 8.98 24.16
C THR A 493 19.54 8.79 22.85
N LEU A 494 20.18 8.24 21.79
CA LEU A 494 19.58 8.12 20.45
C LEU A 494 18.26 7.32 20.43
N ALA A 495 18.24 6.17 21.10
CA ALA A 495 17.03 5.36 21.33
C ALA A 495 16.23 5.91 22.53
N GLY A 496 15.76 7.15 22.40
CA GLY A 496 14.99 7.91 23.40
C GLY A 496 13.47 7.73 23.31
N LEU A 497 13.01 6.84 22.44
CA LEU A 497 11.59 6.55 22.17
C LEU A 497 11.30 5.06 22.43
N TRP A 498 10.19 4.53 21.91
CA TRP A 498 9.80 3.15 22.12
C TRP A 498 10.87 2.17 21.60
N ARG A 499 11.10 1.10 22.37
CA ARG A 499 12.22 0.15 22.15
C ARG A 499 11.78 -1.19 21.55
N GLY A 500 10.54 -1.28 21.10
CA GLY A 500 9.90 -2.51 20.67
C GLY A 500 9.45 -3.39 21.84
N GLY A 501 8.66 -4.41 21.51
CA GLY A 501 8.17 -5.44 22.42
C GLY A 501 6.65 -5.46 22.61
N ASP A 502 6.21 -6.29 23.56
CA ASP A 502 4.80 -6.54 23.86
C ASP A 502 4.14 -5.41 24.67
N HIS A 503 2.92 -5.02 24.29
CA HIS A 503 2.07 -4.07 25.02
C HIS A 503 1.12 -4.76 26.02
N GLY A 504 1.05 -6.09 26.02
CA GLY A 504 0.37 -6.95 26.98
C GLY A 504 -0.46 -8.06 26.33
N ASP A 505 -1.05 -8.93 27.16
CA ASP A 505 -1.91 -10.03 26.73
C ASP A 505 -2.92 -9.57 25.64
N HIS A 506 -2.85 -10.22 24.47
CA HIS A 506 -3.63 -9.90 23.25
C HIS A 506 -3.19 -8.66 22.44
N THR A 507 -1.95 -8.18 22.56
CA THR A 507 -1.36 -7.24 21.59
C THR A 507 -0.30 -7.93 20.71
N GLN A 508 0.06 -7.33 19.57
CA GLN A 508 1.17 -7.81 18.74
C GLN A 508 2.50 -7.31 19.32
N GLU A 509 3.61 -8.01 19.05
CA GLU A 509 4.93 -7.43 19.28
C GLU A 509 5.12 -6.21 18.38
N THR A 510 5.49 -5.09 18.98
CA THR A 510 5.60 -3.80 18.28
C THR A 510 7.04 -3.47 17.95
N HIS A 511 7.27 -2.75 16.86
CA HIS A 511 8.61 -2.43 16.36
C HIS A 511 9.33 -1.35 17.20
N SER A 512 10.66 -1.36 17.17
CA SER A 512 11.47 -0.25 17.70
C SER A 512 11.24 1.05 16.94
N THR A 513 11.42 2.18 17.63
CA THR A 513 11.36 3.50 17.01
C THR A 513 12.76 3.97 16.60
N ASP A 514 13.22 3.48 15.44
CA ASP A 514 14.55 3.76 14.88
C ASP A 514 14.53 4.35 13.45
N GLN A 515 13.35 4.45 12.82
CA GLN A 515 13.07 5.13 11.54
C GLN A 515 11.69 5.78 11.57
N CYS A 516 11.45 6.69 10.63
CA CYS A 516 10.09 6.96 10.16
C CYS A 516 9.83 6.19 8.88
N HIS A 517 8.60 5.70 8.71
CA HIS A 517 8.09 5.15 7.46
C HIS A 517 7.66 6.32 6.57
N ASP A 518 6.65 7.08 7.03
CA ASP A 518 6.16 8.29 6.37
C ASP A 518 6.41 9.54 7.24
N ILE A 519 6.65 10.68 6.58
CA ILE A 519 6.74 11.99 7.24
C ILE A 519 5.87 13.01 6.49
N THR A 520 4.60 13.12 6.85
CA THR A 520 3.72 14.12 6.23
C THR A 520 4.08 15.52 6.72
N VAL A 521 4.57 16.36 5.82
CA VAL A 521 4.93 17.75 6.09
C VAL A 521 3.74 18.68 5.86
N PHE A 522 3.62 19.74 6.68
CA PHE A 522 2.68 20.84 6.49
C PHE A 522 3.43 22.18 6.50
N PRO A 523 4.07 22.57 5.38
CA PRO A 523 4.97 23.73 5.33
C PRO A 523 4.30 25.05 5.75
N ALA A 524 3.03 25.27 5.40
CA ALA A 524 2.31 26.50 5.76
C ALA A 524 2.09 26.67 7.28
N ARG A 525 2.29 25.62 8.08
CA ARG A 525 2.23 25.65 9.55
C ARG A 525 3.58 25.37 10.22
N ASN A 526 4.64 25.13 9.45
CA ASN A 526 5.97 24.73 9.92
C ASN A 526 5.97 23.49 10.84
N ILE A 527 5.04 22.54 10.60
CA ILE A 527 4.97 21.27 11.34
C ILE A 527 5.06 20.08 10.37
N ALA A 528 5.46 18.92 10.89
CA ALA A 528 5.34 17.63 10.20
C ALA A 528 4.90 16.54 11.18
N ALA A 529 4.27 15.49 10.67
CA ALA A 529 3.86 14.31 11.43
C ALA A 529 4.58 13.10 10.85
N GLY A 530 5.48 12.49 11.62
CA GLY A 530 6.13 11.24 11.29
C GLY A 530 5.37 10.06 11.86
N ALA A 531 5.05 9.08 11.02
CA ALA A 531 4.64 7.76 11.45
C ALA A 531 5.91 6.87 11.46
N CYS A 532 6.31 6.45 12.65
CA CYS A 532 7.69 6.05 12.90
C CYS A 532 7.80 4.75 13.70
N ALA A 533 7.37 3.66 13.06
CA ALA A 533 7.43 2.29 13.55
C ALA A 533 6.77 2.09 14.92
N GLY A 534 7.43 2.39 16.05
CA GLY A 534 6.83 2.36 17.39
C GLY A 534 6.18 3.66 17.87
N ASN A 535 6.24 4.76 17.12
CA ASN A 535 5.73 6.07 17.55
C ASN A 535 5.12 6.92 16.43
N GLY A 536 4.05 7.65 16.76
CA GLY A 536 3.62 8.85 16.01
C GLY A 536 4.30 10.09 16.58
N ILE A 537 4.97 10.88 15.75
CA ILE A 537 5.85 11.98 16.18
C ILE A 537 5.44 13.30 15.52
N LEU A 538 5.21 14.33 16.33
CA LEU A 538 5.00 15.70 15.85
C LEU A 538 6.33 16.46 15.83
N PHE A 539 6.70 17.02 14.67
CA PHE A 539 7.94 17.78 14.46
C PHE A 539 7.66 19.27 14.19
N ASP A 540 8.56 20.14 14.65
CA ASP A 540 8.75 21.50 14.14
C ASP A 540 9.72 21.44 12.95
N ILE A 541 9.33 22.04 11.84
CA ILE A 541 10.12 22.18 10.60
C ILE A 541 10.33 23.66 10.23
N SER A 542 10.28 24.57 11.22
CA SER A 542 10.50 26.01 11.05
C SER A 542 11.91 26.33 10.52
N ASP A 543 12.88 25.45 10.79
CA ASP A 543 14.09 25.31 10.00
C ASP A 543 14.04 23.97 9.23
N PRO A 544 13.73 23.97 7.92
CA PRO A 544 13.67 22.75 7.13
C PRO A 544 14.95 21.92 7.12
N LEU A 545 16.12 22.47 7.50
CA LEU A 545 17.38 21.72 7.58
C LEU A 545 17.60 21.06 8.95
N ASN A 546 16.83 21.45 9.97
CA ASN A 546 17.00 21.03 11.36
C ASN A 546 15.63 20.74 12.02
N PRO A 547 14.86 19.75 11.53
CA PRO A 547 13.62 19.32 12.19
C PRO A 547 13.87 18.93 13.64
N THR A 548 12.92 19.27 14.52
CA THR A 548 12.98 18.94 15.96
C THR A 548 11.67 18.36 16.46
N ARG A 549 11.73 17.39 17.39
CA ARG A 549 10.53 16.78 17.98
C ARG A 549 9.83 17.75 18.94
N ILE A 550 8.54 17.97 18.72
CA ILE A 550 7.64 18.72 19.61
C ILE A 550 7.03 17.77 20.64
N ASP A 551 6.45 16.66 20.18
CA ASP A 551 5.74 15.66 20.99
C ASP A 551 5.77 14.29 20.32
N ALA A 552 5.45 13.22 21.06
CA ALA A 552 5.30 11.87 20.50
C ALA A 552 4.24 11.05 21.26
N ALA A 553 3.53 10.21 20.51
CA ALA A 553 2.54 9.27 20.99
C ALA A 553 3.01 7.82 20.81
N VAL A 554 2.58 6.95 21.73
CA VAL A 554 2.61 5.48 21.62
C VAL A 554 1.16 5.04 21.78
N ASP A 555 0.75 3.99 21.07
CA ASP A 555 -0.59 3.43 21.13
C ASP A 555 -0.49 1.90 21.20
N THR A 556 -1.25 1.28 22.08
CA THR A 556 -1.22 -0.18 22.31
C THR A 556 -2.06 -0.97 21.31
N GLY A 557 -2.91 -0.30 20.53
CA GLY A 557 -3.64 -0.88 19.40
C GLY A 557 -2.88 -0.83 18.07
N PHE A 558 -1.66 -0.28 18.07
CA PHE A 558 -0.80 -0.18 16.90
C PHE A 558 0.32 -1.23 16.95
N ALA A 559 0.59 -1.87 15.82
CA ALA A 559 1.77 -2.73 15.61
C ALA A 559 2.92 -1.94 14.99
N TYR A 560 2.59 -1.11 13.99
CA TYR A 560 3.54 -0.33 13.21
C TYR A 560 2.90 0.98 12.74
N TRP A 561 3.38 2.11 13.27
CA TRP A 561 2.95 3.44 12.87
C TRP A 561 3.37 3.71 11.42
N HIS A 562 2.40 3.62 10.52
CA HIS A 562 2.61 3.49 9.08
C HIS A 562 2.61 4.85 8.37
N SER A 563 1.50 5.59 8.42
CA SER A 563 1.40 6.93 7.81
C SER A 563 0.61 7.94 8.63
N ALA A 564 0.63 9.21 8.19
CA ALA A 564 0.04 10.35 8.90
C ALA A 564 -0.61 11.34 7.94
N THR A 565 -1.71 11.99 8.33
CA THR A 565 -2.31 13.10 7.58
C THR A 565 -2.92 14.14 8.50
N PHE A 566 -2.66 15.42 8.23
CA PHE A 566 -3.28 16.54 8.95
C PHE A 566 -4.66 16.91 8.38
N ASN A 567 -5.53 17.49 9.20
CA ASN A 567 -6.68 18.23 8.66
C ASN A 567 -6.24 19.55 8.01
N ASN A 568 -7.13 20.22 7.26
CA ASN A 568 -6.81 21.46 6.52
C ASN A 568 -6.26 22.60 7.40
N ASP A 569 -6.61 22.63 8.68
CA ASP A 569 -6.15 23.66 9.62
C ASP A 569 -4.82 23.29 10.31
N GLY A 570 -4.27 22.09 10.11
CA GLY A 570 -3.09 21.62 10.85
C GLY A 570 -3.31 21.60 12.37
N THR A 571 -4.55 21.38 12.81
CA THR A 571 -4.96 21.30 14.23
C THR A 571 -5.32 19.88 14.67
N LYS A 572 -5.35 18.93 13.75
CA LYS A 572 -5.58 17.51 13.97
C LYS A 572 -4.62 16.70 13.10
N VAL A 573 -4.27 15.51 13.57
CA VAL A 573 -3.56 14.50 12.77
C VAL A 573 -4.24 13.15 12.94
N LEU A 574 -4.43 12.45 11.83
CA LEU A 574 -4.82 11.06 11.75
C LEU A 574 -3.56 10.27 11.46
N TYR A 575 -3.24 9.28 12.31
CA TYR A 575 -2.19 8.30 12.06
C TYR A 575 -2.81 6.96 11.68
N THR A 576 -2.12 6.18 10.86
CA THR A 576 -2.51 4.85 10.39
C THR A 576 -1.57 3.79 10.96
N ASP A 577 -2.05 2.54 10.97
CA ASP A 577 -1.35 1.38 11.51
C ASP A 577 -1.27 0.26 10.47
N GLU A 578 -0.12 -0.39 10.39
CA GLU A 578 0.14 -1.56 9.54
C GLU A 578 0.11 -2.85 10.37
N TRP A 579 -1.03 -3.09 11.02
CA TRP A 579 -1.27 -4.33 11.76
C TRP A 579 -1.17 -5.53 10.81
N GLY A 580 -0.28 -6.48 11.13
CA GLY A 580 -0.01 -7.63 10.28
C GLY A 580 0.83 -7.35 9.02
N GLY A 581 1.66 -6.31 9.00
CA GLY A 581 2.77 -6.17 8.04
C GLY A 581 2.33 -6.04 6.57
N GLY A 582 1.18 -5.43 6.33
CA GLY A 582 0.64 -5.16 4.99
C GLY A 582 0.03 -6.36 4.26
N MET A 583 0.55 -7.56 4.52
CA MET A 583 0.17 -8.80 3.84
C MET A 583 -0.99 -9.55 4.51
N MET A 584 -1.16 -9.46 5.83
CA MET A 584 -2.13 -10.31 6.53
C MET A 584 -3.60 -9.82 6.41
N PRO A 585 -4.59 -10.74 6.49
CA PRO A 585 -5.99 -10.39 6.58
C PRO A 585 -6.34 -9.93 8.00
N ARG A 586 -6.32 -8.62 8.26
CA ARG A 586 -6.49 -8.04 9.62
C ARG A 586 -7.76 -7.23 9.81
N CYS A 587 -8.73 -7.42 8.93
CA CYS A 587 -10.09 -6.86 9.04
C CYS A 587 -11.15 -7.95 9.18
N ARG A 588 -10.81 -9.10 9.76
CA ARG A 588 -11.71 -10.26 9.87
C ARG A 588 -12.80 -9.96 10.90
N ALA A 589 -13.96 -10.61 10.78
CA ALA A 589 -15.16 -10.33 11.59
C ALA A 589 -15.01 -10.48 13.13
N TYR A 590 -13.89 -11.02 13.61
CA TYR A 590 -13.55 -11.21 15.02
C TYR A 590 -12.30 -10.43 15.47
N ASP A 591 -11.58 -9.79 14.55
CA ASP A 591 -10.49 -8.87 14.90
C ASP A 591 -11.11 -7.63 15.60
N PRO A 592 -10.55 -7.15 16.72
CA PRO A 592 -10.99 -5.92 17.36
C PRO A 592 -10.92 -4.70 16.42
N LEU A 593 -11.90 -3.80 16.55
CA LEU A 593 -12.02 -2.59 15.72
C LEU A 593 -11.00 -1.48 16.07
N ASP A 594 -10.21 -1.69 17.12
CA ASP A 594 -9.11 -0.85 17.59
C ASP A 594 -7.71 -1.39 17.22
N TRP A 595 -7.60 -2.58 16.61
CA TRP A 595 -6.35 -3.08 15.98
C TRP A 595 -6.30 -2.66 14.52
N GLY A 596 -5.16 -2.20 13.99
CA GLY A 596 -5.08 -1.78 12.59
C GLY A 596 -6.02 -0.62 12.25
N ALA A 597 -6.34 0.19 13.26
CA ALA A 597 -7.30 1.30 13.16
C ALA A 597 -6.56 2.62 13.07
N ASN A 598 -7.07 3.56 12.29
CA ASN A 598 -6.56 4.92 12.31
C ASN A 598 -6.78 5.54 13.69
N ALA A 599 -5.78 6.20 14.27
CA ALA A 599 -5.88 6.94 15.52
C ALA A 599 -5.93 8.46 15.25
N ILE A 600 -6.95 9.13 15.80
CA ILE A 600 -7.20 10.55 15.57
C ILE A 600 -6.77 11.34 16.82
N TYR A 601 -5.87 12.29 16.62
CA TYR A 601 -5.35 13.20 17.64
C TYR A 601 -5.68 14.65 17.30
N ASP A 602 -6.12 15.42 18.30
CA ASP A 602 -6.12 16.88 18.22
C ASP A 602 -4.74 17.41 18.66
N ILE A 603 -4.28 18.51 18.06
CA ILE A 603 -3.02 19.18 18.40
C ILE A 603 -3.34 20.37 19.32
N VAL A 604 -3.18 20.17 20.64
CA VAL A 604 -3.53 21.16 21.67
C VAL A 604 -2.27 21.65 22.37
N ASP A 605 -1.98 22.96 22.29
CA ASP A 605 -0.76 23.58 22.82
C ASP A 605 0.55 22.86 22.39
N GLY A 606 0.56 22.31 21.17
CA GLY A 606 1.67 21.55 20.61
C GLY A 606 1.73 20.07 21.00
N LYS A 607 0.69 19.54 21.63
CA LYS A 607 0.63 18.14 22.09
C LYS A 607 -0.40 17.31 21.35
N LEU A 608 -0.12 16.02 21.18
CA LEU A 608 -1.02 15.03 20.60
C LEU A 608 -2.02 14.55 21.66
N GLU A 609 -3.26 15.03 21.60
CA GLU A 609 -4.35 14.55 22.44
C GLU A 609 -5.22 13.54 21.69
N PHE A 610 -5.12 12.25 22.05
CA PHE A 610 -5.95 11.19 21.48
C PHE A 610 -7.45 11.48 21.66
N ARG A 611 -8.25 11.18 20.61
CA ARG A 611 -9.70 11.40 20.61
C ARG A 611 -10.51 10.16 20.31
N SER A 612 -10.19 9.43 19.25
CA SER A 612 -10.90 8.20 18.86
C SER A 612 -10.11 7.38 17.83
N TYR A 613 -10.54 6.14 17.63
CA TYR A 613 -10.12 5.31 16.51
C TYR A 613 -11.16 5.34 15.38
N TYR A 614 -10.69 5.07 14.16
CA TYR A 614 -11.52 4.72 13.02
C TYR A 614 -10.93 3.52 12.27
N LYS A 615 -11.74 2.47 12.12
CA LYS A 615 -11.49 1.37 11.19
C LYS A 615 -12.70 1.26 10.28
N MET A 616 -12.50 0.90 9.02
CA MET A 616 -13.65 0.65 8.13
C MET A 616 -14.53 -0.48 8.70
N PRO A 617 -15.87 -0.42 8.57
CA PRO A 617 -16.77 -1.37 9.20
C PRO A 617 -16.97 -2.67 8.39
N ALA A 618 -16.20 -2.86 7.32
CA ALA A 618 -16.23 -4.04 6.45
C ALA A 618 -15.46 -5.20 7.08
N PRO A 619 -16.12 -6.33 7.44
CA PRO A 619 -15.40 -7.54 7.76
C PRO A 619 -15.00 -8.24 6.47
N GLN A 620 -13.71 -8.51 6.35
CA GLN A 620 -13.07 -9.19 5.22
C GLN A 620 -12.86 -10.69 5.51
N ASP A 621 -12.60 -11.46 4.45
CA ASP A 621 -12.18 -12.87 4.56
C ASP A 621 -10.66 -12.99 4.78
N GLU A 622 -10.08 -14.14 4.44
CA GLU A 622 -8.66 -14.45 4.68
C GLU A 622 -7.81 -14.38 3.42
N GLN A 623 -8.44 -14.13 2.26
CA GLN A 623 -7.80 -13.89 0.96
C GLN A 623 -7.55 -12.38 0.75
N GLU A 624 -8.20 -11.54 1.56
CA GLU A 624 -8.14 -10.08 1.56
C GLU A 624 -7.13 -9.51 2.57
N ASN A 625 -5.94 -9.12 2.09
CA ASN A 625 -4.97 -8.39 2.92
C ASN A 625 -5.52 -6.99 3.29
N CYS A 626 -5.50 -6.63 4.58
CA CYS A 626 -6.19 -5.44 5.08
C CYS A 626 -5.36 -4.56 6.00
N VAL A 627 -4.85 -3.47 5.44
CA VAL A 627 -4.14 -2.39 6.15
C VAL A 627 -4.63 -1.02 5.66
N ALA A 628 -4.58 -0.04 6.55
CA ALA A 628 -4.85 1.36 6.27
C ALA A 628 -3.63 2.03 5.60
N HIS A 629 -3.80 2.51 4.38
CA HIS A 629 -2.74 3.11 3.56
C HIS A 629 -3.02 4.58 3.24
N ASN A 630 -2.28 5.12 2.27
CA ASN A 630 -2.15 6.55 2.03
C ASN A 630 -3.39 7.22 1.43
N GLY A 631 -3.56 8.50 1.76
CA GLY A 631 -4.77 9.25 1.46
C GLY A 631 -4.55 10.76 1.44
N SER A 632 -5.62 11.53 1.20
CA SER A 632 -5.57 13.00 1.25
C SER A 632 -6.86 13.64 1.74
N VAL A 633 -6.78 14.89 2.20
CA VAL A 633 -7.97 15.68 2.58
C VAL A 633 -8.81 16.03 1.35
N VAL A 634 -10.12 15.78 1.40
CA VAL A 634 -11.10 16.33 0.45
C VAL A 634 -11.51 17.73 0.93
N PRO A 635 -11.23 18.81 0.19
CA PRO A 635 -11.31 20.19 0.68
C PRO A 635 -12.74 20.76 0.69
N VAL A 636 -13.66 20.14 1.45
CA VAL A 636 -15.00 20.70 1.68
C VAL A 636 -14.90 21.82 2.74
N PRO A 637 -15.38 23.05 2.46
CA PRO A 637 -15.24 24.17 3.38
C PRO A 637 -15.93 23.89 4.72
N GLY A 638 -15.21 24.06 5.83
CA GLY A 638 -15.74 23.86 7.19
C GLY A 638 -15.92 22.39 7.63
N ARG A 639 -15.30 21.43 6.92
CA ARG A 639 -15.25 20.02 7.29
C ARG A 639 -13.82 19.47 7.19
N ASP A 640 -13.54 18.46 7.98
CA ASP A 640 -12.32 17.67 7.90
C ASP A 640 -12.73 16.30 7.30
N ILE A 641 -12.54 16.14 5.98
CA ILE A 641 -12.89 14.90 5.24
C ILE A 641 -11.61 14.34 4.65
N PHE A 642 -11.38 13.03 4.81
CA PHE A 642 -10.22 12.30 4.33
C PHE A 642 -10.68 11.21 3.37
N VAL A 643 -10.08 11.14 2.17
CA VAL A 643 -10.16 9.96 1.31
C VAL A 643 -8.90 9.13 1.57
N GLN A 644 -9.08 7.83 1.76
CA GLN A 644 -8.02 6.93 2.19
C GLN A 644 -8.10 5.61 1.42
N ALA A 645 -6.93 5.12 0.98
CA ALA A 645 -6.79 3.73 0.57
C ALA A 645 -6.72 2.80 1.79
N TRP A 646 -7.45 1.71 1.72
CA TRP A 646 -7.16 0.47 2.41
C TRP A 646 -6.69 -0.49 1.30
N TYR A 647 -5.95 -1.55 1.62
CA TYR A 647 -5.48 -2.51 0.60
C TYR A 647 -6.66 -3.24 -0.08
N GLN A 648 -6.90 -4.53 0.18
CA GLN A 648 -8.08 -5.19 -0.39
C GLN A 648 -9.39 -4.68 0.25
N GLY A 649 -9.33 -3.84 1.28
CA GLY A 649 -10.48 -3.10 1.84
C GLY A 649 -10.99 -1.90 1.04
N GLY A 650 -10.37 -1.60 -0.12
CA GLY A 650 -10.91 -0.59 -1.04
C GLY A 650 -10.57 0.86 -0.66
N ILE A 651 -11.41 1.80 -1.09
CA ILE A 651 -11.31 3.23 -0.77
C ILE A 651 -12.41 3.61 0.21
N SER A 652 -12.03 4.21 1.34
CA SER A 652 -12.95 4.77 2.34
C SER A 652 -12.85 6.30 2.35
N VAL A 653 -13.99 6.98 2.37
CA VAL A 653 -14.09 8.44 2.59
C VAL A 653 -14.67 8.70 3.97
N LEU A 654 -13.86 9.28 4.84
CA LEU A 654 -14.10 9.51 6.25
C LEU A 654 -14.38 11.00 6.53
N ASP A 655 -15.46 11.34 7.25
CA ASP A 655 -15.60 12.64 7.91
C ASP A 655 -15.14 12.52 9.38
N PHE A 656 -14.13 13.31 9.75
CA PHE A 656 -13.59 13.42 11.10
C PHE A 656 -13.64 14.86 11.66
N THR A 657 -14.60 15.66 11.16
CA THR A 657 -14.86 17.03 11.64
C THR A 657 -15.13 17.06 13.16
N ASP A 658 -15.81 16.04 13.69
CA ASP A 658 -15.82 15.71 15.13
C ASP A 658 -14.77 14.62 15.39
N SER A 659 -13.61 14.99 15.94
CA SER A 659 -12.50 14.06 16.20
C SER A 659 -12.86 12.92 17.16
N ALA A 660 -13.95 13.03 17.91
CA ALA A 660 -14.43 11.98 18.81
C ALA A 660 -15.45 11.04 18.15
N LYS A 661 -15.90 11.34 16.92
CA LYS A 661 -16.92 10.59 16.16
C LYS A 661 -16.65 10.61 14.65
N PRO A 662 -15.57 9.96 14.20
CA PRO A 662 -15.36 9.69 12.79
C PRO A 662 -16.52 8.89 12.18
N VAL A 663 -16.89 9.19 10.93
CA VAL A 663 -17.98 8.52 10.20
C VAL A 663 -17.58 8.27 8.74
N GLU A 664 -17.68 7.02 8.28
CA GLU A 664 -17.60 6.65 6.86
C GLU A 664 -18.79 7.27 6.11
N ILE A 665 -18.53 8.10 5.09
CA ILE A 665 -19.56 8.80 4.31
C ILE A 665 -19.67 8.34 2.85
N ALA A 666 -18.63 7.68 2.32
CA ALA A 666 -18.62 7.08 1.00
C ALA A 666 -17.54 5.96 0.96
N TYR A 667 -17.72 4.96 0.11
CA TYR A 667 -16.70 3.93 -0.14
C TYR A 667 -16.80 3.37 -1.56
N PHE A 668 -15.71 2.76 -2.02
CA PHE A 668 -15.68 1.88 -3.19
C PHE A 668 -14.78 0.69 -2.90
N ASP A 669 -15.27 -0.52 -3.16
CA ASP A 669 -14.59 -1.73 -2.75
C ASP A 669 -14.77 -2.88 -3.77
N ARG A 670 -13.83 -3.83 -3.77
CA ARG A 670 -13.83 -5.03 -4.61
C ARG A 670 -13.52 -6.25 -3.75
N GLY A 671 -14.18 -7.37 -4.03
CA GLY A 671 -13.78 -8.65 -3.45
C GLY A 671 -12.35 -9.07 -3.84
N PRO A 672 -11.83 -10.14 -3.20
CA PRO A 672 -10.43 -10.50 -3.27
C PRO A 672 -9.92 -10.71 -4.71
N VAL A 673 -8.62 -10.57 -4.89
CA VAL A 673 -7.96 -10.77 -6.19
C VAL A 673 -8.21 -12.19 -6.73
N ASP A 674 -8.12 -13.18 -5.85
CA ASP A 674 -8.34 -14.61 -6.15
C ASP A 674 -9.33 -15.27 -5.16
N GLU A 675 -9.88 -16.44 -5.50
CA GLU A 675 -10.86 -17.16 -4.67
C GLU A 675 -10.22 -18.11 -3.65
N GLU A 676 -8.98 -18.55 -3.90
CA GLU A 676 -8.30 -19.60 -3.12
C GLU A 676 -6.97 -19.12 -2.51
N GLN A 677 -6.36 -18.05 -3.02
CA GLN A 677 -5.05 -17.57 -2.56
C GLN A 677 -5.05 -16.10 -2.11
N LEU A 678 -4.55 -15.83 -0.90
CA LEU A 678 -4.21 -14.45 -0.51
C LEU A 678 -3.09 -13.92 -1.40
N THR A 679 -3.39 -12.85 -2.11
CA THR A 679 -2.45 -12.14 -2.99
C THR A 679 -2.43 -10.67 -2.62
N LEU A 680 -1.26 -10.05 -2.51
CA LEU A 680 -1.14 -8.62 -2.24
C LEU A 680 -1.88 -7.81 -3.31
N GLY A 681 -2.95 -7.11 -2.92
CA GLY A 681 -3.80 -6.40 -3.86
C GLY A 681 -4.51 -5.19 -3.27
N GLY A 682 -5.43 -4.61 -4.04
CA GLY A 682 -6.19 -3.45 -3.61
C GLY A 682 -5.40 -2.15 -3.66
N TYR A 683 -5.79 -1.12 -2.89
CA TYR A 683 -5.26 0.24 -3.12
C TYR A 683 -4.03 0.58 -2.28
N TRP A 684 -2.98 1.04 -2.96
CA TRP A 684 -1.81 1.66 -2.32
C TRP A 684 -2.13 3.09 -1.87
N SER A 685 -2.74 3.92 -2.73
CA SER A 685 -3.20 5.23 -2.28
C SER A 685 -4.43 5.74 -3.02
N ALA A 686 -5.14 6.66 -2.35
CA ALA A 686 -6.33 7.29 -2.88
C ALA A 686 -6.31 8.81 -2.61
N TYR A 687 -6.11 9.61 -3.64
CA TYR A 687 -5.91 11.06 -3.51
C TYR A 687 -6.98 11.88 -4.23
N TRP A 688 -7.33 13.02 -3.64
CA TRP A 688 -8.19 14.04 -4.24
C TRP A 688 -7.36 15.00 -5.09
N TYR A 689 -7.72 15.12 -6.38
CA TYR A 689 -7.13 16.09 -7.29
C TYR A 689 -8.17 16.63 -8.27
N GLU A 690 -8.24 17.96 -8.42
CA GLU A 690 -9.14 18.70 -9.33
C GLU A 690 -10.60 18.21 -9.41
N GLY A 691 -11.18 17.75 -8.29
CA GLY A 691 -12.59 17.32 -8.26
C GLY A 691 -12.81 15.83 -8.57
N ARG A 692 -11.76 15.02 -8.49
CA ARG A 692 -11.76 13.56 -8.65
C ARG A 692 -10.99 12.91 -7.50
N ILE A 693 -11.28 11.64 -7.28
CA ILE A 693 -10.47 10.73 -6.46
C ILE A 693 -9.72 9.82 -7.44
N TYR A 694 -8.40 9.76 -7.33
CA TYR A 694 -7.55 8.84 -8.08
C TYR A 694 -7.01 7.79 -7.13
N GLY A 695 -7.19 6.52 -7.44
CA GLY A 695 -6.70 5.39 -6.65
C GLY A 695 -5.70 4.54 -7.43
N THR A 696 -4.49 4.34 -6.91
CA THR A 696 -3.54 3.35 -7.45
C THR A 696 -3.81 2.01 -6.80
N GLU A 697 -4.24 1.04 -7.60
CA GLU A 697 -4.45 -0.34 -7.22
C GLU A 697 -3.19 -1.14 -7.60
N ILE A 698 -2.63 -1.87 -6.64
CA ILE A 698 -1.32 -2.54 -6.69
C ILE A 698 -1.14 -3.37 -7.96
N LEU A 699 -2.17 -4.12 -8.38
CA LEU A 699 -2.14 -5.07 -9.49
C LEU A 699 -3.05 -4.67 -10.67
N ARG A 700 -4.14 -3.94 -10.40
CA ARG A 700 -5.19 -3.65 -11.39
C ARG A 700 -4.97 -2.33 -12.14
N GLY A 701 -4.19 -1.38 -11.62
CA GLY A 701 -3.88 -0.12 -12.29
C GLY A 701 -4.41 1.13 -11.57
N ILE A 702 -5.04 2.05 -12.30
CA ILE A 702 -5.53 3.34 -11.75
C ILE A 702 -7.04 3.43 -11.90
N ASP A 703 -7.76 3.66 -10.80
CA ASP A 703 -9.18 4.02 -10.81
C ASP A 703 -9.39 5.52 -10.64
N VAL A 704 -10.41 6.04 -11.32
CA VAL A 704 -10.84 7.44 -11.22
C VAL A 704 -12.29 7.47 -10.77
N LEU A 705 -12.56 8.10 -9.63
CA LEU A 705 -13.88 8.19 -9.01
C LEU A 705 -14.32 9.63 -8.80
N SER A 706 -15.63 9.84 -8.63
CA SER A 706 -16.20 11.11 -8.17
C SER A 706 -17.16 10.93 -7.01
N LEU A 707 -17.19 11.92 -6.12
CA LEU A 707 -18.20 12.02 -5.06
C LEU A 707 -19.57 12.34 -5.66
N LEU A 708 -20.59 11.64 -5.16
CA LEU A 708 -21.99 11.88 -5.50
C LEU A 708 -22.72 12.61 -4.36
N PRO A 709 -23.67 13.50 -4.66
CA PRO A 709 -24.54 14.09 -3.65
C PRO A 709 -25.32 13.03 -2.89
N SER A 710 -25.33 13.15 -1.56
CA SER A 710 -25.93 12.20 -0.61
C SER A 710 -26.49 12.92 0.62
N ASP A 711 -27.05 12.18 1.57
CA ASP A 711 -27.45 12.76 2.87
C ASP A 711 -26.24 13.34 3.64
N PHE A 712 -25.04 12.80 3.40
CA PHE A 712 -23.78 13.26 4.03
C PHE A 712 -23.12 14.44 3.32
N LEU A 713 -23.26 14.59 1.99
CA LEU A 713 -22.61 15.63 1.19
C LEU A 713 -23.57 16.24 0.17
N SER A 714 -23.78 17.55 0.23
CA SER A 714 -24.59 18.25 -0.77
C SER A 714 -23.84 18.45 -2.09
N ALA A 715 -24.58 18.73 -3.17
CA ALA A 715 -23.99 19.13 -4.44
C ALA A 715 -23.19 20.45 -4.34
N ASN A 716 -23.55 21.36 -3.43
CA ASN A 716 -22.78 22.59 -3.20
C ASN A 716 -21.50 22.30 -2.42
N GLU A 717 -21.50 21.36 -1.46
CA GLU A 717 -20.30 20.93 -0.73
C GLU A 717 -19.26 20.32 -1.69
N ILE A 718 -19.69 19.42 -2.58
CA ILE A 718 -18.82 18.81 -3.60
C ILE A 718 -18.31 19.87 -4.59
N ALA A 719 -19.19 20.75 -5.08
CA ALA A 719 -18.79 21.83 -5.98
C ALA A 719 -17.84 22.86 -5.31
N ALA A 720 -17.97 23.10 -4.00
CA ALA A 720 -17.05 23.94 -3.26
C ALA A 720 -15.67 23.29 -3.08
N ALA A 721 -15.59 21.96 -2.92
CA ALA A 721 -14.31 21.25 -2.91
C ALA A 721 -13.59 21.31 -4.26
N VAL A 722 -14.31 21.28 -5.37
CA VAL A 722 -13.74 21.50 -6.72
C VAL A 722 -13.17 22.91 -6.88
N LEU A 723 -13.76 23.91 -6.20
CA LEU A 723 -13.31 25.31 -6.23
C LEU A 723 -12.22 25.66 -5.22
N ALA A 724 -11.79 24.73 -4.37
CA ALA A 724 -10.69 24.96 -3.44
C ALA A 724 -9.39 25.20 -4.21
N ASP A 725 -8.59 26.21 -3.80
CA ASP A 725 -7.25 26.42 -4.35
C ASP A 725 -6.31 25.32 -3.84
N GLN A 726 -6.12 24.31 -4.68
CA GLN A 726 -5.23 23.17 -4.46
C GLN A 726 -3.81 23.44 -5.02
N GLY A 727 -3.59 24.60 -5.65
CA GLY A 727 -2.50 24.79 -6.59
C GLY A 727 -2.64 23.91 -7.84
N ARG A 728 -1.53 23.70 -8.56
CA ARG A 728 -1.46 22.78 -9.71
C ARG A 728 -0.33 21.75 -9.57
N GLU A 729 0.01 21.43 -8.33
CA GLU A 729 0.97 20.38 -7.97
C GLU A 729 0.45 19.66 -6.71
N PHE A 730 0.48 18.33 -6.71
CA PHE A 730 0.20 17.50 -5.54
C PHE A 730 1.33 16.48 -5.39
N ASN A 731 1.84 16.33 -4.17
CA ASN A 731 2.85 15.34 -3.82
C ASN A 731 2.37 14.53 -2.60
N PRO A 732 2.58 13.21 -2.60
CA PRO A 732 2.53 12.36 -1.42
C PRO A 732 3.28 12.99 -0.23
N GLN A 733 2.76 12.76 0.98
CA GLN A 733 3.30 13.29 2.24
C GLN A 733 3.54 14.82 2.27
N GLN A 734 3.01 15.64 1.34
CA GLN A 734 3.08 17.10 1.34
C GLN A 734 1.68 17.73 1.50
N GLN A 735 1.22 17.92 2.74
CA GLN A 735 -0.07 18.55 2.99
C GLN A 735 -0.01 20.08 2.73
N ARG A 736 -0.87 20.54 1.83
CA ARG A 736 -1.11 21.96 1.56
C ARG A 736 -2.36 22.43 2.34
N SER A 737 -2.40 23.72 2.68
CA SER A 737 -3.63 24.37 3.16
C SER A 737 -4.47 24.82 1.98
N TYR A 738 -5.75 24.46 1.98
CA TYR A 738 -6.73 24.86 0.99
C TYR A 738 -7.51 26.08 1.44
N ASP A 739 -7.66 27.04 0.54
CA ASP A 739 -8.52 28.23 0.67
C ASP A 739 -9.66 28.16 -0.37
N TRP A 740 -10.77 28.85 -0.10
CA TRP A 740 -11.93 28.87 -1.00
C TRP A 740 -12.24 30.29 -1.50
N PRO A 741 -12.57 30.47 -2.79
CA PRO A 741 -12.94 31.77 -3.32
C PRO A 741 -14.29 32.23 -2.75
N ALA A 742 -14.49 33.54 -2.69
CA ALA A 742 -15.75 34.15 -2.27
C ALA A 742 -16.84 34.03 -3.35
N GLU A 743 -17.31 32.80 -3.58
CA GLU A 743 -18.34 32.43 -4.55
C GLU A 743 -19.66 32.01 -3.89
N PRO A 744 -20.83 32.28 -4.50
CA PRO A 744 -22.12 31.89 -3.93
C PRO A 744 -22.25 30.39 -3.64
N VAL A 745 -21.62 29.50 -4.40
CA VAL A 745 -21.65 28.05 -4.15
C VAL A 745 -20.90 27.64 -2.87
N VAL A 746 -19.80 28.34 -2.53
CA VAL A 746 -19.07 28.14 -1.28
C VAL A 746 -19.93 28.59 -0.09
N ALA A 747 -20.64 29.72 -0.23
CA ALA A 747 -21.61 30.14 0.78
C ALA A 747 -22.77 29.13 0.90
N ARG A 748 -23.26 28.56 -0.21
CA ARG A 748 -24.28 27.50 -0.21
C ARG A 748 -23.81 26.23 0.50
N ALA A 749 -22.54 25.82 0.35
CA ALA A 749 -21.99 24.67 1.07
C ALA A 749 -22.11 24.83 2.59
N TYR A 750 -21.74 26.00 3.14
CA TYR A 750 -21.95 26.28 4.57
C TYR A 750 -23.43 26.36 4.97
N VAL A 751 -24.30 26.90 4.11
CA VAL A 751 -25.76 26.94 4.37
C VAL A 751 -26.33 25.53 4.44
N ASP A 752 -25.96 24.64 3.53
CA ASP A 752 -26.40 23.23 3.52
C ASP A 752 -25.95 22.49 4.79
N GLN A 753 -24.70 22.68 5.21
CA GLN A 753 -24.18 22.11 6.47
C GLN A 753 -24.94 22.63 7.69
N LEU A 754 -25.16 23.95 7.79
CA LEU A 754 -25.86 24.57 8.91
C LEU A 754 -27.36 24.23 8.91
N ALA A 755 -27.96 23.97 7.74
CA ALA A 755 -29.32 23.44 7.62
C ALA A 755 -29.39 21.98 8.12
N ARG A 756 -28.43 21.12 7.73
CA ARG A 756 -28.30 19.73 8.21
C ARG A 756 -28.19 19.69 9.75
N ASP A 757 -27.43 20.62 10.33
CA ASP A 757 -27.25 20.79 11.79
C ASP A 757 -28.49 21.39 12.51
N ASN A 758 -29.54 21.80 11.78
CA ASN A 758 -30.69 22.57 12.29
C ASN A 758 -30.28 23.90 12.98
N ALA A 759 -29.19 24.53 12.52
CA ALA A 759 -28.63 25.75 13.10
C ALA A 759 -29.31 27.06 12.65
N PHE A 760 -30.22 27.00 11.66
CA PHE A 760 -31.05 28.11 11.18
C PHE A 760 -32.53 27.74 11.14
N ASP A 761 -33.39 28.76 11.20
CA ASP A 761 -34.81 28.62 10.86
C ASP A 761 -35.07 28.71 9.35
N GLU A 762 -36.20 28.16 8.91
CA GLU A 762 -36.64 28.09 7.51
C GLU A 762 -36.72 29.46 6.82
N ALA A 763 -37.03 30.52 7.59
CA ALA A 763 -37.13 31.88 7.05
C ALA A 763 -35.75 32.49 6.78
N SER A 764 -34.78 32.22 7.66
CA SER A 764 -33.39 32.66 7.55
C SER A 764 -32.68 31.96 6.38
N LEU A 765 -32.92 30.65 6.22
CA LEU A 765 -32.43 29.88 5.07
C LEU A 765 -32.98 30.45 3.74
N ALA A 766 -34.29 30.69 3.67
CA ALA A 766 -34.92 31.24 2.47
C ALA A 766 -34.44 32.67 2.12
N ASP A 767 -34.09 33.50 3.11
CA ASP A 767 -33.53 34.85 2.87
C ASP A 767 -32.08 34.78 2.35
N LEU A 768 -31.26 33.88 2.92
CA LEU A 768 -29.91 33.57 2.44
C LEU A 768 -29.93 33.04 1.00
N ASP A 769 -30.77 32.04 0.71
CA ASP A 769 -30.92 31.46 -0.63
C ASP A 769 -31.30 32.51 -1.67
N ALA A 770 -32.29 33.35 -1.36
CA ALA A 770 -32.74 34.41 -2.25
C ALA A 770 -31.68 35.50 -2.48
N ALA A 771 -30.81 35.77 -1.49
CA ALA A 771 -29.69 36.69 -1.66
C ALA A 771 -28.56 36.07 -2.51
N LEU A 772 -28.26 34.79 -2.30
CA LEU A 772 -27.21 34.06 -3.03
C LEU A 772 -27.59 33.82 -4.51
N ASP A 773 -28.86 33.59 -4.83
CA ASP A 773 -29.34 33.50 -6.22
C ASP A 773 -29.15 34.82 -6.98
N LEU A 774 -29.50 35.94 -6.36
CA LEU A 774 -29.28 37.28 -6.94
C LEU A 774 -27.78 37.54 -7.12
N ALA A 775 -26.94 37.14 -6.15
CA ALA A 775 -25.50 37.33 -6.21
C ALA A 775 -24.86 36.49 -7.33
N ALA A 776 -25.29 35.23 -7.48
CA ALA A 776 -24.85 34.35 -8.55
C ALA A 776 -25.28 34.83 -9.94
N ALA A 777 -26.43 35.50 -10.06
CA ALA A 777 -26.85 36.16 -11.30
C ALA A 777 -25.98 37.39 -11.59
N ALA A 778 -25.81 38.29 -10.63
CA ALA A 778 -25.06 39.53 -10.80
C ALA A 778 -23.56 39.29 -11.10
N LEU A 779 -22.91 38.37 -10.37
CA LEU A 779 -21.50 38.01 -10.63
C LEU A 779 -21.29 37.41 -12.02
N ARG A 780 -22.24 36.57 -12.50
CA ARG A 780 -22.18 35.98 -13.86
C ARG A 780 -22.36 37.03 -14.97
N GLU A 781 -23.02 38.14 -14.68
CA GLU A 781 -23.21 39.27 -15.59
C GLU A 781 -22.12 40.36 -15.44
N GLU A 782 -21.09 40.14 -14.61
CA GLU A 782 -20.07 41.13 -14.21
C GLU A 782 -20.71 42.46 -13.72
N ALA A 783 -21.90 42.36 -13.10
CA ALA A 783 -22.73 43.49 -12.73
C ALA A 783 -22.45 43.95 -11.29
N SER A 784 -22.24 45.27 -11.12
CA SER A 784 -22.18 45.85 -9.78
C SER A 784 -23.60 46.02 -9.20
N ASP A 785 -23.81 45.46 -8.01
CA ASP A 785 -25.03 45.68 -7.21
C ASP A 785 -24.66 46.04 -5.75
N PRO A 786 -24.50 47.34 -5.45
CA PRO A 786 -24.20 47.81 -4.11
C PRO A 786 -25.34 47.58 -3.09
N GLU A 787 -26.60 47.52 -3.53
CA GLU A 787 -27.73 47.29 -2.63
C GLU A 787 -27.77 45.82 -2.16
N LEU A 788 -27.51 44.90 -3.07
CA LEU A 788 -27.30 43.49 -2.74
C LEU A 788 -26.06 43.27 -1.88
N ALA A 789 -24.95 43.99 -2.15
CA ALA A 789 -23.76 43.94 -1.30
C ALA A 789 -24.04 44.36 0.15
N ASP A 790 -24.76 45.47 0.36
CA ASP A 790 -25.16 45.93 1.69
C ASP A 790 -26.10 44.93 2.40
N ARG A 791 -26.97 44.23 1.65
CA ARG A 791 -27.80 43.12 2.16
C ARG A 791 -26.96 41.91 2.59
N LEU A 792 -25.97 41.51 1.78
CA LEU A 792 -25.07 40.40 2.11
C LEU A 792 -24.21 40.68 3.34
N ASP A 793 -23.68 41.90 3.50
CA ASP A 793 -22.99 42.32 4.72
C ASP A 793 -23.91 42.27 5.96
N THR A 794 -25.19 42.65 5.79
CA THR A 794 -26.20 42.57 6.86
C THR A 794 -26.48 41.11 7.25
N LEU A 795 -26.62 40.22 6.27
CA LEU A 795 -26.79 38.78 6.49
C LEU A 795 -25.56 38.17 7.19
N ALA A 796 -24.34 38.51 6.73
CA ALA A 796 -23.09 38.09 7.34
C ALA A 796 -22.97 38.52 8.82
N ALA A 797 -23.47 39.71 9.17
CA ALA A 797 -23.51 40.16 10.56
C ALA A 797 -24.52 39.36 11.41
N SER A 798 -25.67 38.97 10.86
CA SER A 798 -26.65 38.14 11.59
C SER A 798 -26.24 36.67 11.74
N VAL A 799 -25.57 36.10 10.73
CA VAL A 799 -25.06 34.72 10.74
C VAL A 799 -24.04 34.52 11.87
N GLY A 800 -23.22 35.54 12.16
CA GLY A 800 -22.22 35.48 13.23
C GLY A 800 -22.77 35.42 14.66
N THR A 801 -24.09 35.52 14.87
CA THR A 801 -24.70 35.57 16.22
C THR A 801 -25.67 34.41 16.47
N GLY A 802 -25.17 33.17 16.42
CA GLY A 802 -25.95 31.94 16.64
C GLY A 802 -25.42 31.08 17.80
N ALA A 803 -26.29 30.30 18.43
CA ALA A 803 -25.90 29.28 19.41
C ALA A 803 -25.43 27.99 18.71
N GLY A 804 -24.47 27.26 19.29
CA GLY A 804 -24.01 25.97 18.78
C GLY A 804 -22.70 25.54 19.44
N GLY A 805 -22.18 24.37 19.07
CA GLY A 805 -20.82 23.95 19.38
C GLY A 805 -19.79 24.58 18.43
N GLU A 806 -18.52 24.31 18.68
CA GLU A 806 -17.36 24.87 17.97
C GLU A 806 -17.43 24.68 16.44
N ILE A 807 -17.79 23.48 15.97
CA ILE A 807 -17.98 23.18 14.53
C ILE A 807 -19.01 24.13 13.89
N ALA A 808 -20.14 24.36 14.55
CA ALA A 808 -21.19 25.26 14.04
C ALA A 808 -20.75 26.74 14.10
N GLU A 809 -19.88 27.11 15.04
CA GLU A 809 -19.28 28.45 15.10
C GLU A 809 -18.26 28.67 13.96
N LYS A 810 -17.37 27.70 13.71
CA LYS A 810 -16.45 27.69 12.55
C LYS A 810 -17.21 27.83 11.23
N ARG A 811 -18.26 27.02 11.02
CA ARG A 811 -19.13 27.09 9.83
C ARG A 811 -19.83 28.44 9.66
N ARG A 812 -20.37 29.03 10.74
CA ARG A 812 -20.98 30.38 10.70
C ARG A 812 -19.95 31.48 10.41
N SER A 813 -18.73 31.36 10.95
CA SER A 813 -17.66 32.31 10.67
C SER A 813 -17.27 32.28 9.19
N GLY A 814 -17.05 31.08 8.64
CA GLY A 814 -16.76 30.88 7.22
C GLY A 814 -17.85 31.44 6.32
N LEU A 815 -19.13 31.12 6.57
CA LEU A 815 -20.26 31.68 5.84
C LEU A 815 -20.29 33.22 5.89
N ALA A 816 -20.10 33.81 7.07
CA ALA A 816 -20.09 35.26 7.23
C ALA A 816 -18.91 35.94 6.51
N GLU A 817 -17.76 35.27 6.41
CA GLU A 817 -16.61 35.74 5.64
C GLU A 817 -16.86 35.63 4.13
N THR A 818 -17.34 34.49 3.64
CA THR A 818 -17.70 34.28 2.22
C THR A 818 -18.73 35.31 1.75
N LEU A 819 -19.78 35.58 2.54
CA LEU A 819 -20.80 36.58 2.23
C LEU A 819 -20.22 38.01 2.09
N ARG A 820 -19.28 38.40 2.96
CA ARG A 820 -18.58 39.71 2.85
C ARG A 820 -17.67 39.76 1.63
N GLY A 821 -17.01 38.66 1.29
CA GLY A 821 -16.20 38.56 0.07
C GLY A 821 -17.04 38.73 -1.20
N ILE A 822 -18.20 38.09 -1.28
CA ILE A 822 -19.18 38.26 -2.37
C ILE A 822 -19.66 39.72 -2.42
N ALA A 823 -20.00 40.33 -1.27
CA ALA A 823 -20.39 41.74 -1.18
C ALA A 823 -19.28 42.69 -1.68
N GLY A 824 -18.01 42.39 -1.37
CA GLY A 824 -16.85 43.12 -1.88
C GLY A 824 -16.77 43.10 -3.40
N ARG A 825 -16.93 41.92 -4.03
CA ARG A 825 -16.93 41.76 -5.49
C ARG A 825 -18.10 42.49 -6.15
N LEU A 826 -19.30 42.45 -5.59
CA LEU A 826 -20.46 43.16 -6.14
C LEU A 826 -20.34 44.71 -6.08
N ARG A 827 -19.52 45.25 -5.18
CA ARG A 827 -19.20 46.70 -5.16
C ARG A 827 -18.15 47.09 -6.20
N HIS A 828 -17.26 46.17 -6.55
CA HIS A 828 -16.10 46.38 -7.42
C HIS A 828 -15.92 45.15 -8.34
N PRO A 829 -16.80 44.97 -9.35
CA PRO A 829 -16.74 43.85 -10.28
C PRO A 829 -15.51 43.93 -11.20
#